data_AF-A0AB39LWV8-F1
#
_entry.id   AF-A0AB39LWV8-F1
#
_cell.length_a   1.000
_cell.length_b   1.000
_cell.length_c   1.000
_cell.angle_alpha   90.00
_cell.angle_beta   90.00
_cell.angle_gamma   90.00
#
_symmetry.space_group_name_H-M   'P 1'
#
loop_
_entity.id
_entity.type
_entity.pdbx_description
1 polymer ?
#
loop_
_entity_poly.entity_id
_entity_poly.type
_entity_poly.pdbx_seq_one_letter_code
_entity_poly.pdbx_strand_id
1 'polypeptide(L)'
;MELADPSGSYAVLIGSSTFASDKLEDLPAVKNNISALGELLEDSTVWGLPRGHCIRVTDPASAAEVLDVIHDTARRTEDTLLIYYAGHGLTHPDIDGLLLTLPSSDPDRPYTTVNFDEIRREILNAGRNVNKVVILDCCYSGQAITGGMSGPVEMAEQARIAGSYLLTASAATRLAQAPLGEPYTAFTGELVHLLNGGTPDGGDVLEVGKIYEYLHSELRAKGRPLPQQRLSNAGRTLAFARNRYSVRLQGRTTARETPEDRIPERLRAALRNQPRAIIAHATRLREGEDSADTALADELLSLAAQLRPAQEVAALVWLLRGGTRTQDADIVLLAASGRRAQDIVELVDALHATDNSEDVDQLLGARAECAGDEVAAVVKALRSAQRVTETEWLMNAAIDRLRTTEQILDLAGALWSAEMGADADRVLKAATTSSLEETARLADALLVMGQKEKAFELYRQSAAVVSRRPTADIVRVLQAMDQADHPQAADELLRETVRATTTPPQVQDFCEVLWSMGMESRAQSVLRWSATGLTTADTIALGDSLRAAGHESAVLYLLRQAASLGPIERISEFIDALREAGRPVDGNRLLTDVADRPIADVAELWCWLEQHGRTRDRDRLLNATAARSPGDRAALLQALHARGHAHDDLLTPIALAPTEELLSSLQTLREHHHHHAAAGLLRHLARVDATTAAQRLADFEAVPDDGASMEALILRIYLRQGRGDDSTLSLDQKDKEAIRAHVTGHPLQQRVDAMSALCAAGLDAYVEPALHGDTSLMRTRPMLECLTALHQASLTGCAHALIRDTARWKTAESFRALIRTLDDADLGAYAEYARTLSKGQEPVPTTEPPPPARPSAPPSTPLKASRWNPFRAQP
;
A
#
# COMPACT_ATOMS: atom_id res chain seq x y z
N MET A 1 17.16 -44.72 19.52
CA MET A 1 15.71 -44.46 19.70
C MET A 1 14.98 -45.52 18.88
N GLU A 2 13.98 -46.18 19.45
CA GLU A 2 13.44 -47.42 18.87
C GLU A 2 12.14 -47.18 18.11
N LEU A 3 12.02 -47.81 16.94
CA LEU A 3 10.81 -47.89 16.13
C LEU A 3 9.76 -48.75 16.87
N ALA A 4 8.48 -48.36 16.77
CA ALA A 4 7.36 -49.17 17.27
C ALA A 4 7.43 -50.61 16.75
N ASP A 5 7.25 -51.59 17.63
CA ASP A 5 7.37 -53.01 17.29
C ASP A 5 6.23 -53.40 16.34
N PRO A 6 6.52 -53.73 15.06
CA PRO A 6 5.49 -54.05 14.09
C PRO A 6 4.69 -55.32 14.47
N SER A 7 5.27 -56.24 15.24
CA SER A 7 4.61 -57.51 15.60
C SER A 7 3.51 -57.33 16.65
N GLY A 8 3.65 -56.33 17.53
CA GLY A 8 2.64 -55.96 18.54
C GLY A 8 1.78 -54.76 18.13
N SER A 9 1.98 -54.21 16.93
CA SER A 9 1.30 -53.00 16.46
C SER A 9 0.21 -53.29 15.42
N TYR A 10 -0.79 -52.42 15.36
CA TYR A 10 -1.87 -52.47 14.39
C TYR A 10 -2.19 -51.10 13.82
N ALA A 11 -2.65 -51.07 12.57
CA ALA A 11 -3.17 -49.88 11.91
C ALA A 11 -4.59 -50.14 11.39
N VAL A 12 -5.50 -49.19 11.59
CA VAL A 12 -6.84 -49.17 10.99
C VAL A 12 -6.95 -47.94 10.10
N LEU A 13 -7.11 -48.16 8.80
CA LEU A 13 -7.23 -47.12 7.79
C LEU A 13 -8.67 -47.07 7.30
N ILE A 14 -9.40 -45.99 7.60
CA ILE A 14 -10.81 -45.81 7.28
C ILE A 14 -10.94 -44.73 6.22
N GLY A 15 -11.64 -45.00 5.13
CA GLY A 15 -11.81 -44.05 4.04
C GLY A 15 -13.22 -44.03 3.48
N SER A 16 -13.87 -42.87 3.46
CA SER A 16 -15.15 -42.64 2.80
C SER A 16 -14.94 -41.81 1.54
N SER A 17 -15.18 -42.41 0.38
CA SER A 17 -14.82 -41.84 -0.92
C SER A 17 -16.01 -41.59 -1.84
N THR A 18 -17.13 -42.27 -1.61
CA THR A 18 -18.37 -42.09 -2.38
C THR A 18 -19.53 -41.88 -1.42
N PHE A 19 -20.42 -40.94 -1.72
CA PHE A 19 -21.52 -40.56 -0.84
C PHE A 19 -22.87 -40.63 -1.56
N ALA A 20 -23.88 -41.15 -0.87
CA ALA A 20 -25.24 -41.27 -1.40
C ALA A 20 -26.02 -39.95 -1.35
N SER A 21 -25.59 -38.98 -0.54
CA SER A 21 -26.21 -37.66 -0.41
C SER A 21 -25.58 -36.68 -1.39
N ASP A 22 -26.40 -36.04 -2.23
CA ASP A 22 -25.99 -35.01 -3.19
C ASP A 22 -25.32 -33.78 -2.52
N LYS A 23 -25.43 -33.66 -1.19
CA LYS A 23 -24.80 -32.60 -0.38
C LYS A 23 -23.34 -32.88 -0.05
N LEU A 24 -22.87 -34.12 -0.24
CA LEU A 24 -21.49 -34.54 -0.01
C LEU A 24 -20.89 -34.94 -1.35
N GLU A 25 -19.89 -34.19 -1.80
CA GLU A 25 -19.18 -34.52 -3.03
C GLU A 25 -18.32 -35.79 -2.85
N ASP A 26 -18.24 -36.61 -3.89
CA ASP A 26 -17.36 -37.78 -3.91
C ASP A 26 -15.88 -37.37 -3.82
N LEU A 27 -15.10 -38.12 -3.03
CA LEU A 27 -13.67 -37.94 -2.81
C LEU A 27 -12.89 -39.17 -3.32
N PRO A 28 -12.79 -39.39 -4.64
CA PRO A 28 -12.19 -40.61 -5.20
C PRO A 28 -10.73 -40.83 -4.78
N ALA A 29 -9.97 -39.75 -4.51
CA ALA A 29 -8.60 -39.80 -4.01
C ALA A 29 -8.45 -40.54 -2.67
N VAL A 30 -9.53 -40.62 -1.86
CA VAL A 30 -9.52 -41.34 -0.57
C VAL A 30 -9.26 -42.83 -0.77
N LYS A 31 -9.76 -43.46 -1.85
CA LYS A 31 -9.43 -44.88 -2.12
C LYS A 31 -7.94 -45.08 -2.32
N ASN A 32 -7.31 -44.17 -3.05
CA ASN A 32 -5.88 -44.20 -3.33
C ASN A 32 -5.06 -43.97 -2.05
N ASN A 33 -5.52 -43.07 -1.17
CA ASN A 33 -4.91 -42.85 0.14
C ASN A 33 -4.84 -44.15 0.96
N ILE A 34 -5.97 -44.85 1.09
CA ILE A 34 -6.07 -46.08 1.89
C ILE A 34 -5.19 -47.19 1.32
N SER A 35 -5.16 -47.34 -0.01
CA SER A 35 -4.29 -48.33 -0.67
C SER A 35 -2.82 -48.01 -0.41
N ALA A 36 -2.39 -46.79 -0.76
CA ALA A 36 -0.98 -46.39 -0.71
C ALA A 36 -0.43 -46.37 0.72
N LEU A 37 -1.18 -45.82 1.69
CA LEU A 37 -0.76 -45.84 3.10
C LEU A 37 -0.70 -47.28 3.62
N GLY A 38 -1.67 -48.13 3.30
CA GLY A 38 -1.63 -49.51 3.76
C GLY A 38 -0.43 -50.27 3.20
N GLU A 39 -0.12 -50.08 1.92
CA GLU A 39 1.07 -50.68 1.29
C GLU A 39 2.36 -50.20 1.95
N LEU A 40 2.47 -48.90 2.23
CA LEU A 40 3.63 -48.33 2.91
C LEU A 40 3.78 -48.85 4.34
N LEU A 41 2.70 -48.97 5.13
CA LEU A 41 2.79 -49.45 6.51
C LEU A 41 3.13 -50.95 6.59
N GLU A 42 2.67 -51.75 5.63
CA GLU A 42 3.02 -53.18 5.50
C GLU A 42 4.46 -53.40 5.01
N ASP A 43 5.06 -52.39 4.35
CA ASP A 43 6.43 -52.50 3.83
C ASP A 43 7.48 -52.51 4.95
N SER A 44 8.31 -53.55 4.95
CA SER A 44 9.42 -53.76 5.89
C SER A 44 10.43 -52.60 5.98
N THR A 45 10.52 -51.77 4.93
CA THR A 45 11.41 -50.61 4.86
C THR A 45 10.80 -49.33 5.44
N VAL A 46 9.52 -49.35 5.84
CA VAL A 46 8.83 -48.25 6.55
C VAL A 46 8.51 -48.73 7.95
N TRP A 47 7.43 -49.49 8.15
CA TRP A 47 7.08 -50.05 9.47
C TRP A 47 7.26 -51.56 9.47
N GLY A 48 6.68 -52.25 8.48
CA GLY A 48 6.74 -53.70 8.33
C GLY A 48 5.63 -54.42 9.08
N LEU A 49 4.42 -53.84 9.14
CA LEU A 49 3.28 -54.48 9.79
C LEU A 49 3.03 -55.88 9.19
N PRO A 50 2.88 -56.93 10.01
CA PRO A 50 2.54 -58.26 9.53
C PRO A 50 1.22 -58.28 8.76
N ARG A 51 1.04 -59.30 7.91
CA ARG A 51 -0.23 -59.52 7.22
C ARG A 51 -1.38 -59.60 8.23
N GLY A 52 -2.42 -58.81 7.99
CA GLY A 52 -3.59 -58.73 8.87
C GLY A 52 -3.47 -57.73 10.04
N HIS A 53 -2.33 -57.04 10.17
CA HIS A 53 -2.16 -55.98 11.16
C HIS A 53 -2.49 -54.57 10.61
N CYS A 54 -2.60 -54.43 9.29
CA CYS A 54 -3.11 -53.23 8.63
C CYS A 54 -4.51 -53.52 8.08
N ILE A 55 -5.53 -52.97 8.75
CA ILE A 55 -6.94 -53.19 8.41
C ILE A 55 -7.43 -52.00 7.60
N ARG A 56 -7.78 -52.23 6.33
CA ARG A 56 -8.31 -51.23 5.41
C ARG A 56 -9.84 -51.32 5.38
N VAL A 57 -10.52 -50.24 5.77
CA VAL A 57 -11.99 -50.11 5.80
C VAL A 57 -12.39 -49.02 4.80
N THR A 58 -12.67 -49.41 3.57
CA THR A 58 -13.03 -48.49 2.48
C THR A 58 -14.54 -48.48 2.27
N ASP A 59 -15.13 -47.28 2.25
CA ASP A 59 -16.56 -47.03 2.10
C ASP A 59 -17.42 -47.86 3.08
N PRO A 60 -17.21 -47.74 4.42
CA PRO A 60 -17.93 -48.55 5.41
C PRO A 60 -19.45 -48.35 5.33
N ALA A 61 -20.22 -49.42 5.52
CA ALA A 61 -21.66 -49.38 5.41
C ALA A 61 -22.34 -48.70 6.62
N SER A 62 -21.70 -48.71 7.79
CA SER A 62 -22.29 -48.21 9.03
C SER A 62 -21.27 -47.79 10.09
N ALA A 63 -21.73 -46.99 11.06
CA ALA A 63 -20.93 -46.62 12.23
C ALA A 63 -20.50 -47.83 13.06
N ALA A 64 -21.40 -48.83 13.20
CA ALA A 64 -21.11 -50.06 13.92
C ALA A 64 -19.92 -50.81 13.32
N GLU A 65 -19.84 -50.91 11.99
CA GLU A 65 -18.71 -51.54 11.31
C GLU A 65 -17.37 -50.86 11.67
N VAL A 66 -17.33 -49.52 11.66
CA VAL A 66 -16.14 -48.77 12.03
C VAL A 66 -15.76 -49.00 13.49
N LEU A 67 -16.74 -48.89 14.40
CA LEU A 67 -16.50 -49.03 15.84
C LEU A 67 -16.08 -50.46 16.22
N ASP A 68 -16.71 -51.49 15.65
CA ASP A 68 -16.39 -52.90 15.91
C ASP A 68 -14.96 -53.22 15.45
N VAL A 69 -14.55 -52.74 14.26
CA VAL A 69 -13.19 -52.93 13.77
C VAL A 69 -12.16 -52.26 14.69
N ILE A 70 -12.43 -51.03 15.14
CA ILE A 70 -11.54 -50.33 16.08
C ILE A 70 -11.49 -51.05 17.42
N HIS A 71 -12.63 -51.49 17.95
CA HIS A 71 -12.74 -52.24 19.20
C HIS A 71 -11.88 -53.51 19.18
N ASP A 72 -12.09 -54.35 18.17
CA ASP A 72 -11.37 -55.62 18.03
C ASP A 72 -9.88 -55.42 17.86
N THR A 73 -9.49 -54.37 17.13
CA THR A 73 -8.07 -54.06 16.87
C THR A 73 -7.39 -53.47 18.10
N ALA A 74 -8.05 -52.55 18.80
CA ALA A 74 -7.55 -51.95 20.03
C ALA A 74 -7.23 -53.01 21.10
N ARG A 75 -8.06 -54.05 21.22
CA ARG A 75 -7.86 -55.16 22.17
C ARG A 75 -6.71 -56.10 21.82
N ARG A 76 -6.38 -56.22 20.53
CA ARG A 76 -5.28 -57.05 20.03
C ARG A 76 -3.93 -56.34 20.04
N THR A 77 -3.93 -55.02 20.15
CA THR A 77 -2.72 -54.21 20.08
C THR A 77 -1.95 -54.26 21.40
N GLU A 78 -0.66 -54.55 21.33
CA GLU A 78 0.24 -54.65 22.48
C GLU A 78 1.26 -53.51 22.55
N ASP A 79 1.68 -52.96 21.39
CA ASP A 79 2.66 -51.87 21.30
C ASP A 79 2.06 -50.54 20.80
N THR A 80 1.66 -50.46 19.52
CA THR A 80 1.19 -49.20 18.92
C THR A 80 -0.08 -49.40 18.07
N LEU A 81 -1.11 -48.58 18.33
CA LEU A 81 -2.35 -48.51 17.54
C LEU A 81 -2.37 -47.22 16.72
N LEU A 82 -2.38 -47.35 15.39
CA LEU A 82 -2.56 -46.24 14.46
C LEU A 82 -3.99 -46.24 13.89
N ILE A 83 -4.73 -45.14 14.05
CA ILE A 83 -6.02 -44.92 13.40
C ILE A 83 -5.85 -43.80 12.38
N TYR A 84 -6.19 -44.08 11.13
CA TYR A 84 -6.26 -43.09 10.06
C TYR A 84 -7.69 -43.00 9.54
N TYR A 85 -8.20 -41.78 9.38
CA TYR A 85 -9.48 -41.55 8.73
C TYR A 85 -9.34 -40.50 7.63
N ALA A 86 -9.97 -40.73 6.48
CA ALA A 86 -10.12 -39.75 5.40
C ALA A 86 -11.54 -39.70 4.84
N GLY A 87 -12.06 -38.50 4.66
CA GLY A 87 -13.44 -38.25 4.21
C GLY A 87 -13.91 -36.84 4.57
N HIS A 88 -15.23 -36.58 4.54
CA HIS A 88 -15.78 -35.33 5.07
C HIS A 88 -15.90 -35.39 6.59
N GLY A 89 -15.68 -34.24 7.25
CA GLY A 89 -15.99 -34.00 8.65
C GLY A 89 -17.10 -32.96 8.80
N LEU A 90 -18.06 -33.23 9.67
CA LEU A 90 -19.21 -32.37 9.96
C LEU A 90 -19.20 -31.95 11.43
N THR A 91 -19.87 -30.83 11.71
CA THR A 91 -20.19 -30.36 13.06
C THR A 91 -21.70 -30.12 13.14
N HIS A 92 -22.28 -30.22 14.33
CA HIS A 92 -23.71 -30.04 14.53
C HIS A 92 -23.97 -29.16 15.77
N PRO A 93 -24.93 -28.21 15.73
CA PRO A 93 -25.19 -27.31 16.86
C PRO A 93 -25.52 -28.03 18.17
N ASP A 94 -26.28 -29.13 18.08
CA ASP A 94 -26.78 -29.88 19.24
C ASP A 94 -25.91 -31.10 19.61
N ILE A 95 -24.83 -31.37 18.87
CA ILE A 95 -23.94 -32.51 19.13
C ILE A 95 -22.53 -32.00 19.23
N ASP A 96 -21.99 -32.07 20.45
CA ASP A 96 -20.60 -31.74 20.71
C ASP A 96 -19.67 -32.74 20.01
N GLY A 97 -18.61 -32.20 19.41
CA GLY A 97 -17.54 -32.96 18.79
C GLY A 97 -17.64 -33.12 17.28
N LEU A 98 -16.63 -33.78 16.71
CA LEU A 98 -16.47 -34.00 15.28
C LEU A 98 -17.28 -35.23 14.83
N LEU A 99 -18.07 -35.06 13.78
CA LEU A 99 -18.83 -36.12 13.13
C LEU A 99 -18.11 -36.55 11.84
N LEU A 100 -17.72 -37.82 11.74
CA LEU A 100 -17.06 -38.40 10.58
C LEU A 100 -18.08 -39.03 9.63
N THR A 101 -18.06 -38.64 8.37
CA THR A 101 -19.02 -39.11 7.37
C THR A 101 -18.71 -40.50 6.82
N LEU A 102 -19.76 -41.24 6.52
CA LEU A 102 -19.78 -42.52 5.84
C LEU A 102 -20.52 -42.38 4.50
N PRO A 103 -20.42 -43.35 3.58
CA PRO A 103 -21.16 -43.34 2.32
C PRO A 103 -22.66 -43.07 2.44
N SER A 104 -23.30 -43.54 3.51
CA SER A 104 -24.72 -43.34 3.79
C SER A 104 -25.04 -42.11 4.63
N SER A 105 -24.05 -41.28 4.96
CA SER A 105 -24.24 -40.08 5.77
C SER A 105 -24.99 -38.99 5.01
N ASP A 106 -25.85 -38.30 5.76
CA ASP A 106 -26.61 -37.14 5.31
C ASP A 106 -26.32 -35.97 6.28
N PRO A 107 -25.82 -34.82 5.79
CA PRO A 107 -25.52 -33.66 6.63
C PRO A 107 -26.69 -33.16 7.49
N ASP A 108 -27.94 -33.39 7.08
CA ASP A 108 -29.11 -32.98 7.86
C ASP A 108 -29.47 -33.99 8.97
N ARG A 109 -28.85 -35.17 8.95
CA ARG A 109 -29.18 -36.31 9.82
C ARG A 109 -27.91 -36.77 10.53
N PRO A 110 -27.47 -36.10 11.60
CA PRO A 110 -26.18 -36.37 12.22
C PRO A 110 -26.04 -37.81 12.75
N TYR A 111 -27.15 -38.50 13.08
CA TYR A 111 -27.15 -39.92 13.49
C TYR A 111 -26.72 -40.90 12.38
N THR A 112 -26.53 -40.42 11.14
CA THR A 112 -26.00 -41.20 10.02
C THR A 112 -24.48 -41.11 9.89
N THR A 113 -23.82 -40.38 10.79
CA THR A 113 -22.35 -40.22 10.87
C THR A 113 -21.77 -41.01 12.04
N VAL A 114 -20.44 -41.08 12.15
CA VAL A 114 -19.76 -41.63 13.33
C VAL A 114 -19.23 -40.48 14.18
N ASN A 115 -19.67 -40.38 15.44
CA ASN A 115 -19.11 -39.36 16.33
C ASN A 115 -17.68 -39.78 16.76
N PHE A 116 -16.72 -38.86 16.59
CA PHE A 116 -15.33 -39.09 16.92
C PHE A 116 -15.10 -39.45 18.40
N ASP A 117 -15.96 -38.97 19.32
CA ASP A 117 -15.87 -39.36 20.72
C ASP A 117 -16.17 -40.85 20.94
N GLU A 118 -16.95 -41.50 20.07
CA GLU A 118 -17.19 -42.95 20.13
C GLU A 118 -15.96 -43.72 19.67
N ILE A 119 -15.35 -43.28 18.56
CA ILE A 119 -14.06 -43.80 18.09
C ILE A 119 -12.99 -43.65 19.17
N ARG A 120 -12.92 -42.48 19.81
CA ARG A 120 -12.02 -42.21 20.92
C ARG A 120 -12.23 -43.17 22.08
N ARG A 121 -13.48 -43.49 22.46
CA ARG A 121 -13.76 -44.47 23.53
C ARG A 121 -13.20 -45.84 23.15
N GLU A 122 -13.36 -46.26 21.91
CA GLU A 122 -12.81 -47.54 21.45
C GLU A 122 -11.28 -47.54 21.40
N ILE A 123 -10.64 -46.44 20.99
CA ILE A 123 -9.17 -46.30 21.03
C ILE A 123 -8.64 -46.39 22.48
N LEU A 124 -9.38 -45.84 23.45
CA LEU A 124 -9.02 -45.89 24.87
C LEU A 124 -9.14 -47.30 25.47
N ASN A 125 -9.85 -48.23 24.81
CA ASN A 125 -9.91 -49.63 25.22
C ASN A 125 -8.60 -50.38 24.92
N ALA A 126 -7.70 -49.82 24.10
CA ALA A 126 -6.34 -50.35 23.96
C ALA A 126 -5.59 -50.21 25.29
N GLY A 127 -4.72 -51.17 25.61
CA GLY A 127 -3.99 -51.23 26.88
C GLY A 127 -3.34 -49.90 27.28
N ARG A 128 -3.20 -49.66 28.59
CA ARG A 128 -2.63 -48.39 29.11
C ARG A 128 -1.22 -48.09 28.59
N ASN A 129 -0.44 -49.13 28.27
CA ASN A 129 0.94 -49.01 27.79
C ASN A 129 1.04 -48.89 26.26
N VAL A 130 -0.07 -49.09 25.54
CA VAL A 130 -0.14 -49.00 24.07
C VAL A 130 -0.06 -47.54 23.64
N ASN A 131 0.87 -47.25 22.72
CA ASN A 131 0.97 -45.96 22.06
C ASN A 131 -0.21 -45.79 21.10
N LYS A 132 -0.89 -44.64 21.15
CA LYS A 132 -2.09 -44.38 20.33
C LYS A 132 -1.78 -43.24 19.37
N VAL A 133 -1.90 -43.46 18.08
CA VAL A 133 -1.71 -42.44 17.02
C VAL A 133 -3.00 -42.30 16.25
N VAL A 134 -3.48 -41.08 16.10
CA VAL A 134 -4.68 -40.77 15.34
C VAL A 134 -4.33 -39.73 14.28
N ILE A 135 -4.62 -40.04 13.02
CA ILE A 135 -4.42 -39.16 11.88
C ILE A 135 -5.78 -38.92 11.21
N LEU A 136 -6.22 -37.67 11.13
CA LEU A 136 -7.48 -37.29 10.52
C LEU A 136 -7.22 -36.42 9.28
N ASP A 137 -7.53 -36.94 8.10
CA ASP A 137 -7.52 -36.24 6.82
C ASP A 137 -8.95 -35.90 6.38
N CYS A 138 -9.59 -35.03 7.16
CA CYS A 138 -10.95 -34.58 6.90
C CYS A 138 -11.07 -33.06 7.02
N CYS A 139 -11.68 -32.43 6.01
CA CYS A 139 -12.05 -31.02 6.09
C CYS A 139 -13.36 -30.86 6.85
N TYR A 140 -13.47 -29.77 7.60
CA TYR A 140 -14.74 -29.31 8.14
C TYR A 140 -15.47 -28.62 6.99
N SER A 141 -16.63 -29.13 6.57
CA SER A 141 -17.47 -28.38 5.65
C SER A 141 -18.03 -27.15 6.38
N GLY A 142 -17.38 -25.99 6.23
CA GLY A 142 -17.83 -24.70 6.79
C GLY A 142 -19.16 -24.18 6.23
N GLN A 143 -20.03 -25.06 5.71
CA GLN A 143 -21.38 -24.75 5.24
C GLN A 143 -22.48 -25.12 6.24
N ALA A 144 -22.15 -25.77 7.37
CA ALA A 144 -23.07 -25.87 8.49
C ALA A 144 -22.66 -24.85 9.55
N ILE A 145 -23.59 -24.00 9.97
CA ILE A 145 -23.47 -23.01 11.05
C ILE A 145 -22.91 -21.64 10.59
N THR A 146 -23.75 -20.93 9.86
CA THR A 146 -23.84 -19.47 9.94
C THR A 146 -24.19 -19.10 11.40
N GLY A 147 -23.18 -18.99 12.28
CA GLY A 147 -23.35 -18.54 13.66
C GLY A 147 -22.73 -19.45 14.73
N GLY A 148 -21.39 -19.45 14.84
CA GLY A 148 -20.69 -20.08 15.96
C GLY A 148 -19.24 -19.60 16.03
N MET A 149 -18.80 -19.09 17.18
CA MET A 149 -17.49 -18.45 17.39
C MET A 149 -16.30 -19.42 17.50
N SER A 150 -16.43 -20.68 17.09
CA SER A 150 -15.36 -21.66 17.33
C SER A 150 -14.48 -21.84 16.11
N GLY A 151 -13.28 -21.27 16.18
CA GLY A 151 -12.23 -21.47 15.17
C GLY A 151 -11.58 -22.86 15.25
N PRO A 152 -10.72 -23.21 14.27
CA PRO A 152 -10.03 -24.51 14.20
C PRO A 152 -9.24 -24.89 15.47
N VAL A 153 -8.85 -23.89 16.26
CA VAL A 153 -8.04 -24.05 17.49
C VAL A 153 -8.87 -24.56 18.67
N GLU A 154 -10.16 -24.23 18.78
CA GLU A 154 -11.02 -24.63 19.91
C GLU A 154 -11.55 -26.07 19.79
N MET A 155 -11.68 -26.61 18.58
CA MET A 155 -12.18 -27.99 18.39
C MET A 155 -11.08 -29.05 18.49
N ALA A 156 -9.82 -28.70 18.20
CA ALA A 156 -8.68 -29.54 18.55
C ALA A 156 -8.56 -29.79 20.08
N GLU A 157 -9.11 -28.88 20.91
CA GLU A 157 -9.22 -29.06 22.37
C GLU A 157 -10.30 -30.07 22.77
N GLN A 158 -11.36 -30.24 21.96
CA GLN A 158 -12.43 -31.21 22.21
C GLN A 158 -12.00 -32.65 21.85
N ALA A 159 -11.12 -32.82 20.86
CA ALA A 159 -10.60 -34.11 20.38
C ALA A 159 -9.44 -34.69 21.23
N ARG A 160 -9.30 -34.31 22.51
CA ARG A 160 -8.20 -34.78 23.38
C ARG A 160 -8.42 -36.22 23.83
N ILE A 161 -7.58 -37.14 23.34
CA ILE A 161 -7.45 -38.51 23.87
C ILE A 161 -6.22 -38.57 24.76
N ALA A 162 -6.39 -38.92 26.04
CA ALA A 162 -5.27 -39.09 26.96
C ALA A 162 -4.40 -40.26 26.51
N GLY A 163 -3.09 -40.05 26.36
CA GLY A 163 -2.17 -41.09 25.91
C GLY A 163 -1.98 -41.19 24.39
N SER A 164 -2.55 -40.27 23.60
CA SER A 164 -2.44 -40.27 22.14
C SER A 164 -1.64 -39.10 21.54
N TYR A 165 -1.21 -39.32 20.29
CA TYR A 165 -0.77 -38.32 19.35
C TYR A 165 -1.90 -38.09 18.32
N LEU A 166 -2.39 -36.86 18.19
CA LEU A 166 -3.39 -36.49 17.18
C LEU A 166 -2.76 -35.57 16.12
N LEU A 167 -2.88 -35.96 14.85
CA LEU A 167 -2.48 -35.20 13.68
C LEU A 167 -3.71 -34.95 12.80
N THR A 168 -4.03 -33.70 12.48
CA THR A 168 -5.21 -33.38 11.67
C THR A 168 -4.83 -32.50 10.49
N ALA A 169 -5.39 -32.76 9.30
CA ALA A 169 -5.40 -31.78 8.22
C ALA A 169 -6.32 -30.61 8.62
N SER A 170 -5.86 -29.35 8.55
CA SER A 170 -6.72 -28.19 8.87
C SER A 170 -7.01 -27.38 7.61
N ALA A 171 -8.19 -27.57 7.02
CA ALA A 171 -8.70 -26.67 5.97
C ALA A 171 -10.15 -26.23 6.23
N ALA A 172 -10.42 -24.97 5.91
CA ALA A 172 -11.76 -24.36 5.90
C ALA A 172 -12.45 -24.40 4.52
N THR A 173 -11.78 -24.91 3.47
CA THR A 173 -12.30 -24.87 2.08
C THR A 173 -12.07 -26.19 1.31
N ARG A 174 -13.06 -26.54 0.48
CA ARG A 174 -13.19 -27.81 -0.26
C ARG A 174 -12.07 -28.08 -1.29
N LEU A 175 -11.61 -27.03 -1.98
CA LEU A 175 -10.60 -27.12 -3.06
C LEU A 175 -9.22 -27.58 -2.58
N ALA A 176 -8.96 -27.51 -1.28
CA ALA A 176 -7.64 -27.73 -0.72
C ALA A 176 -7.43 -29.17 -0.18
N GLN A 177 -8.49 -29.99 -0.14
CA GLN A 177 -8.43 -31.39 0.33
C GLN A 177 -8.04 -32.36 -0.77
N ALA A 178 -8.59 -32.23 -1.97
CA ALA A 178 -8.33 -33.09 -3.11
C ALA A 178 -8.19 -32.22 -4.37
N PRO A 179 -6.98 -31.74 -4.69
CA PRO A 179 -6.74 -30.94 -5.89
C PRO A 179 -7.20 -31.72 -7.14
N LEU A 180 -7.90 -31.03 -8.05
CA LEU A 180 -8.44 -31.63 -9.27
C LEU A 180 -7.33 -32.32 -10.07
N GLY A 181 -7.43 -33.65 -10.23
CA GLY A 181 -6.51 -34.46 -11.04
C GLY A 181 -5.33 -35.07 -10.27
N GLU A 182 -5.19 -34.81 -8.97
CA GLU A 182 -4.14 -35.45 -8.17
C GLU A 182 -4.55 -36.86 -7.67
N PRO A 183 -3.58 -37.79 -7.54
CA PRO A 183 -3.88 -39.16 -7.15
C PRO A 183 -4.26 -39.31 -5.66
N TYR A 184 -3.90 -38.35 -4.80
CA TYR A 184 -4.11 -38.38 -3.36
C TYR A 184 -4.72 -37.07 -2.87
N THR A 185 -5.29 -37.08 -1.65
CA THR A 185 -5.63 -35.82 -0.97
C THR A 185 -4.36 -35.03 -0.65
N ALA A 186 -4.48 -33.71 -0.50
CA ALA A 186 -3.33 -32.82 -0.31
C ALA A 186 -2.46 -33.22 0.89
N PHE A 187 -3.09 -33.49 2.04
CA PHE A 187 -2.40 -33.92 3.26
C PHE A 187 -1.79 -35.31 3.11
N THR A 188 -2.58 -36.30 2.66
CA THR A 188 -2.08 -37.67 2.53
C THR A 188 -1.05 -37.82 1.42
N GLY A 189 -1.12 -37.02 0.37
CA GLY A 189 -0.13 -36.98 -0.70
C GLY A 189 1.27 -36.65 -0.17
N GLU A 190 1.37 -35.66 0.72
CA GLU A 190 2.65 -35.31 1.37
C GLU A 190 3.09 -36.37 2.38
N LEU A 191 2.16 -37.00 3.11
CA LEU A 191 2.48 -38.10 4.02
C LEU A 191 3.01 -39.32 3.26
N VAL A 192 2.37 -39.68 2.15
CA VAL A 192 2.82 -40.73 1.24
C VAL A 192 4.19 -40.36 0.65
N HIS A 193 4.39 -39.10 0.25
CA HIS A 193 5.67 -38.64 -0.26
C HIS A 193 6.79 -38.77 0.78
N LEU A 194 6.54 -38.35 2.02
CA LEU A 194 7.47 -38.50 3.14
C LEU A 194 7.78 -39.96 3.45
N LEU A 195 6.75 -40.82 3.57
CA LEU A 195 6.97 -42.23 3.91
C LEU A 195 7.68 -42.99 2.77
N ASN A 196 7.47 -42.57 1.53
CA ASN A 196 8.09 -43.20 0.36
C ASN A 196 9.52 -42.69 0.08
N GLY A 197 9.78 -41.41 0.30
CA GLY A 197 11.05 -40.75 -0.03
C GLY A 197 11.95 -40.42 1.15
N GLY A 198 11.36 -40.24 2.33
CA GLY A 198 12.00 -39.72 3.52
C GLY A 198 12.39 -38.24 3.43
N THR A 199 12.99 -37.73 4.50
CA THR A 199 13.49 -36.34 4.60
C THR A 199 14.92 -36.30 5.17
N PRO A 200 15.80 -35.38 4.71
CA PRO A 200 17.18 -35.25 5.21
C PRO A 200 17.28 -35.07 6.72
N ASP A 201 16.36 -34.30 7.31
CA ASP A 201 16.40 -33.91 8.72
C ASP A 201 15.63 -34.86 9.64
N GLY A 202 15.25 -36.04 9.12
CA GLY A 202 14.33 -36.99 9.78
C GLY A 202 14.99 -38.08 10.63
N GLY A 203 16.33 -38.14 10.71
CA GLY A 203 17.05 -39.23 11.39
C GLY A 203 16.84 -40.60 10.72
N ASP A 204 17.13 -41.71 11.41
CA ASP A 204 16.90 -43.08 10.87
C ASP A 204 15.43 -43.53 10.98
N VAL A 205 14.69 -42.97 11.94
CA VAL A 205 13.28 -43.25 12.18
C VAL A 205 12.50 -41.94 12.25
N LEU A 206 11.37 -41.89 11.57
CA LEU A 206 10.48 -40.74 11.52
C LEU A 206 9.59 -40.74 12.77
N GLU A 207 9.95 -39.85 13.69
CA GLU A 207 9.12 -39.51 14.84
C GLU A 207 7.84 -38.81 14.38
N VAL A 208 6.72 -39.01 15.06
CA VAL A 208 5.48 -38.36 14.63
C VAL A 208 5.59 -36.83 14.69
N GLY A 209 6.35 -36.27 15.64
CA GLY A 209 6.70 -34.84 15.68
C GLY A 209 7.44 -34.38 14.42
N LYS A 210 8.40 -35.17 13.93
CA LYS A 210 9.14 -34.90 12.69
C LYS A 210 8.28 -35.07 11.44
N ILE A 211 7.35 -36.03 11.45
CA ILE A 211 6.33 -36.17 10.41
C ILE A 211 5.48 -34.90 10.35
N TYR A 212 5.03 -34.38 11.50
CA TYR A 212 4.30 -33.12 11.55
C TYR A 212 5.12 -31.93 11.04
N GLU A 213 6.37 -31.76 11.50
CA GLU A 213 7.25 -30.68 11.05
C GLU A 213 7.43 -30.69 9.53
N TYR A 214 7.67 -31.88 8.96
CA TYR A 214 7.79 -32.06 7.52
C TYR A 214 6.51 -31.70 6.77
N LEU A 215 5.38 -32.30 7.18
CA LEU A 215 4.08 -32.03 6.55
C LEU A 215 3.72 -30.56 6.65
N HIS A 216 3.99 -29.92 7.79
CA HIS A 216 3.76 -28.50 7.99
C HIS A 216 4.64 -27.66 7.05
N SER A 217 5.90 -28.01 6.87
CA SER A 217 6.81 -27.33 5.94
C SER A 217 6.37 -27.48 4.48
N GLU A 218 6.13 -28.70 4.02
CA GLU A 218 5.78 -29.00 2.62
C GLU A 218 4.39 -28.48 2.24
N LEU A 219 3.39 -28.67 3.10
CA LEU A 219 2.05 -28.14 2.85
C LEU A 219 2.08 -26.61 2.82
N ARG A 220 2.88 -25.96 3.68
CA ARG A 220 3.10 -24.51 3.65
C ARG A 220 3.76 -24.06 2.35
N ALA A 221 4.83 -24.73 1.93
CA ALA A 221 5.55 -24.42 0.68
C ALA A 221 4.65 -24.58 -0.56
N LYS A 222 3.69 -25.52 -0.52
CA LYS A 222 2.73 -25.76 -1.60
C LYS A 222 1.45 -24.93 -1.49
N GLY A 223 1.34 -24.03 -0.51
CA GLY A 223 0.14 -23.21 -0.28
C GLY A 223 -1.10 -24.04 0.09
N ARG A 224 -0.90 -25.23 0.66
CA ARG A 224 -1.93 -26.19 1.06
C ARG A 224 -2.32 -25.99 2.53
N PRO A 225 -3.44 -26.59 2.97
CA PRO A 225 -3.91 -26.45 4.34
C PRO A 225 -2.89 -26.99 5.33
N LEU A 226 -2.55 -26.19 6.34
CA LEU A 226 -1.54 -26.57 7.31
C LEU A 226 -2.07 -27.69 8.22
N PRO A 227 -1.25 -28.68 8.59
CA PRO A 227 -1.65 -29.67 9.56
C PRO A 227 -1.65 -29.05 10.97
N GLN A 228 -2.39 -29.65 11.89
CA GLN A 228 -2.32 -29.34 13.31
C GLN A 228 -1.92 -30.59 14.09
N GLN A 229 -1.16 -30.40 15.17
CA GLN A 229 -0.73 -31.46 16.08
C GLN A 229 -1.21 -31.18 17.51
N ARG A 230 -1.59 -32.25 18.21
CA ARG A 230 -1.75 -32.25 19.67
C ARG A 230 -1.06 -33.46 20.30
N LEU A 231 -0.32 -33.17 21.37
CA LEU A 231 0.36 -34.14 22.22
C LEU A 231 -0.34 -34.19 23.58
N SER A 232 -0.78 -35.37 24.01
CA SER A 232 -1.38 -35.54 25.34
C SER A 232 -0.41 -36.16 26.37
N ASN A 233 0.80 -36.55 25.96
CA ASN A 233 1.82 -37.15 26.81
C ASN A 233 3.03 -36.25 26.99
N ALA A 234 3.43 -36.05 28.24
CA ALA A 234 4.74 -35.51 28.58
C ALA A 234 5.81 -36.60 28.35
N GLY A 235 6.48 -36.57 27.20
CA GLY A 235 7.85 -37.11 27.07
C GLY A 235 8.07 -38.47 26.40
N ARG A 236 7.08 -39.13 25.77
CA ARG A 236 7.35 -40.27 24.86
C ARG A 236 7.35 -39.82 23.41
N THR A 237 8.53 -39.73 22.83
CA THR A 237 8.74 -39.59 21.39
C THR A 237 8.41 -40.92 20.71
N LEU A 238 7.43 -40.93 19.80
CA LEU A 238 6.97 -42.14 19.10
C LEU A 238 7.42 -42.08 17.64
N ALA A 239 7.94 -43.20 17.12
CA ALA A 239 8.27 -43.37 15.71
C ALA A 239 7.66 -44.67 15.19
N PHE A 240 6.90 -44.60 14.09
CA PHE A 240 6.27 -45.76 13.45
C PHE A 240 6.72 -45.97 12.01
N ALA A 241 7.63 -45.15 11.51
CA ALA A 241 8.19 -45.30 10.17
C ALA A 241 9.70 -45.15 10.21
N ARG A 242 10.41 -45.97 9.46
CA ARG A 242 11.83 -45.75 9.13
C ARG A 242 11.92 -44.61 8.13
N ASN A 243 12.92 -43.76 8.28
CA ASN A 243 13.17 -42.70 7.33
C ASN A 243 13.78 -43.29 6.07
N ARG A 244 12.99 -43.44 5.00
CA ARG A 244 13.50 -43.92 3.72
C ARG A 244 14.53 -42.98 3.08
N TYR A 245 14.80 -41.80 3.62
CA TYR A 245 15.90 -40.96 3.16
C TYR A 245 17.25 -41.56 3.55
N SER A 246 17.39 -42.16 4.73
CA SER A 246 18.62 -42.89 5.08
C SER A 246 18.74 -44.18 4.26
N VAL A 247 17.61 -44.83 3.89
CA VAL A 247 17.58 -46.00 3.00
C VAL A 247 17.75 -45.63 1.51
N ARG A 248 17.33 -44.44 1.07
CA ARG A 248 17.57 -43.90 -0.29
C ARG A 248 18.94 -43.26 -0.39
N LEU A 249 19.50 -42.74 0.69
CA LEU A 249 20.93 -42.56 0.82
C LEU A 249 21.55 -43.92 0.67
N GLN A 250 21.23 -44.95 1.47
CA GLN A 250 21.81 -46.31 1.38
C GLN A 250 21.51 -47.07 0.05
N GLY A 251 20.48 -46.70 -0.70
CA GLY A 251 20.10 -47.25 -2.01
C GLY A 251 20.65 -46.42 -3.18
N ARG A 252 20.91 -45.12 -2.97
CA ARG A 252 21.91 -44.33 -3.72
C ARG A 252 23.34 -44.63 -3.21
N THR A 253 23.46 -45.44 -2.16
CA THR A 253 24.67 -46.04 -1.61
C THR A 253 24.62 -47.56 -1.83
N THR A 254 24.05 -48.03 -2.94
CA THR A 254 24.93 -48.90 -3.73
C THR A 254 26.02 -47.97 -4.22
N ALA A 255 27.03 -47.79 -3.38
CA ALA A 255 28.21 -47.02 -3.63
C ALA A 255 27.91 -45.63 -4.26
N ARG A 256 28.05 -44.54 -3.48
CA ARG A 256 29.01 -43.57 -3.99
C ARG A 256 30.29 -44.38 -3.97
N GLU A 257 30.51 -45.10 -5.07
CA GLU A 257 31.80 -45.56 -5.45
C GLU A 257 32.64 -44.33 -5.12
N THR A 258 33.54 -44.45 -4.14
CA THR A 258 34.58 -43.41 -4.04
C THR A 258 35.05 -43.21 -5.48
N PRO A 259 35.48 -42.02 -5.91
CA PRO A 259 35.97 -41.95 -7.28
C PRO A 259 37.09 -43.00 -7.53
N GLU A 260 37.66 -43.60 -6.46
CA GLU A 260 38.47 -44.84 -6.42
C GLU A 260 37.76 -46.15 -6.83
N ASP A 261 36.51 -46.37 -6.43
CA ASP A 261 35.68 -47.51 -6.85
C ASP A 261 35.18 -47.35 -8.31
N ARG A 262 34.99 -46.09 -8.78
CA ARG A 262 34.63 -45.75 -10.18
C ARG A 262 35.77 -45.92 -11.17
N ILE A 263 37.00 -46.12 -10.70
CA ILE A 263 38.15 -46.14 -11.60
C ILE A 263 38.07 -47.41 -12.48
N PRO A 264 37.97 -47.27 -13.81
CA PRO A 264 38.11 -48.42 -14.71
C PRO A 264 39.44 -49.12 -14.44
N GLU A 265 39.46 -50.45 -14.35
CA GLU A 265 40.70 -51.23 -14.05
C GLU A 265 41.89 -50.78 -14.91
N ARG A 266 41.61 -50.49 -16.19
CA ARG A 266 42.56 -49.99 -17.18
C ARG A 266 43.21 -48.64 -16.84
N LEU A 267 42.57 -47.79 -16.03
CA LEU A 267 43.04 -46.46 -15.65
C LEU A 267 43.68 -46.40 -14.25
N ARG A 268 43.50 -47.41 -13.39
CA ARG A 268 44.06 -47.40 -12.01
C ARG A 268 45.56 -47.23 -11.97
N ALA A 269 46.28 -47.95 -12.83
CA ALA A 269 47.72 -47.84 -12.92
C ALA A 269 48.14 -46.45 -13.45
N ALA A 270 47.39 -45.90 -14.40
CA ALA A 270 47.66 -44.58 -14.97
C ALA A 270 47.49 -43.47 -13.93
N LEU A 271 46.41 -43.50 -13.14
CA LEU A 271 46.10 -42.48 -12.12
C LEU A 271 47.12 -42.41 -10.97
N ARG A 272 47.93 -43.46 -10.75
CA ARG A 272 49.00 -43.46 -9.74
C ARG A 272 50.32 -42.87 -10.24
N ASN A 273 50.45 -42.61 -11.54
CA ASN A 273 51.68 -42.09 -12.12
C ASN A 273 51.90 -40.61 -11.81
N GLN A 274 53.11 -40.10 -12.07
CA GLN A 274 53.38 -38.66 -11.97
C GLN A 274 52.57 -37.85 -13.01
N PRO A 275 52.23 -36.58 -12.75
CA PRO A 275 51.44 -35.74 -13.64
C PRO A 275 51.87 -35.78 -15.12
N ARG A 276 53.18 -35.69 -15.40
CA ARG A 276 53.73 -35.79 -16.78
C ARG A 276 53.40 -37.11 -17.48
N ALA A 277 53.42 -38.22 -16.74
CA ALA A 277 53.13 -39.54 -17.29
C ALA A 277 51.62 -39.75 -17.52
N ILE A 278 50.75 -39.12 -16.71
CA ILE A 278 49.31 -39.07 -16.95
C ILE A 278 49.02 -38.29 -18.23
N ILE A 279 49.61 -37.11 -18.40
CA ILE A 279 49.47 -36.29 -19.61
C ILE A 279 49.96 -37.06 -20.84
N ALA A 280 51.14 -37.67 -20.78
CA ALA A 280 51.65 -38.48 -21.89
C ALA A 280 50.74 -39.66 -22.24
N HIS A 281 50.03 -40.23 -21.26
CA HIS A 281 49.06 -41.29 -21.50
C HIS A 281 47.79 -40.75 -22.17
N ALA A 282 47.24 -39.65 -21.68
CA ALA A 282 46.10 -38.96 -22.32
C ALA A 282 46.45 -38.51 -23.76
N THR A 283 47.67 -38.02 -23.99
CA THR A 283 48.19 -37.66 -25.31
C THR A 283 48.14 -38.82 -26.28
N ARG A 284 48.67 -39.99 -25.91
CA ARG A 284 48.65 -41.17 -26.77
C ARG A 284 47.24 -41.64 -27.09
N LEU A 285 46.32 -41.55 -26.12
CA LEU A 285 44.91 -41.87 -26.33
C LEU A 285 44.25 -40.91 -27.32
N ARG A 286 44.59 -39.61 -27.29
CA ARG A 286 44.10 -38.62 -28.27
C ARG A 286 44.70 -38.78 -29.67
N GLU A 287 45.88 -39.37 -29.78
CA GLU A 287 46.54 -39.64 -31.07
C GLU A 287 46.05 -40.95 -31.73
N GLY A 288 45.24 -41.74 -31.03
CA GLY A 288 44.56 -42.91 -31.58
C GLY A 288 43.45 -42.54 -32.56
N GLU A 289 43.18 -43.41 -33.54
CA GLU A 289 42.13 -43.19 -34.56
C GLU A 289 40.71 -43.47 -34.03
N ASP A 290 40.57 -44.12 -32.86
CA ASP A 290 39.28 -44.51 -32.29
C ASP A 290 38.67 -43.43 -31.39
N SER A 291 37.40 -43.08 -31.66
CA SER A 291 36.63 -42.14 -30.82
C SER A 291 36.50 -42.58 -29.35
N ALA A 292 36.56 -43.89 -29.09
CA ALA A 292 36.55 -44.45 -27.74
C ALA A 292 37.80 -44.09 -26.93
N ASP A 293 38.95 -43.89 -27.58
CA ASP A 293 40.20 -43.52 -26.90
C ASP A 293 40.19 -42.04 -26.49
N THR A 294 39.53 -41.18 -27.27
CA THR A 294 39.34 -39.77 -26.91
C THR A 294 38.48 -39.63 -25.64
N ALA A 295 37.36 -40.37 -25.57
CA ALA A 295 36.51 -40.40 -24.37
C ALA A 295 37.28 -40.96 -23.15
N LEU A 296 38.17 -41.93 -23.37
CA LEU A 296 39.02 -42.49 -22.31
C LEU A 296 40.07 -41.48 -21.80
N ALA A 297 40.60 -40.63 -22.68
CA ALA A 297 41.50 -39.54 -22.29
C ALA A 297 40.78 -38.51 -21.40
N ASP A 298 39.55 -38.13 -21.77
CA ASP A 298 38.73 -37.21 -20.98
C ASP A 298 38.38 -37.81 -19.61
N GLU A 299 38.03 -39.10 -19.57
CA GLU A 299 37.76 -39.84 -18.34
C GLU A 299 38.99 -39.91 -17.42
N LEU A 300 40.19 -40.19 -17.98
CA LEU A 300 41.44 -40.21 -17.24
C LEU A 300 41.77 -38.85 -16.61
N LEU A 301 41.65 -37.77 -17.39
CA LEU A 301 41.92 -36.40 -16.91
C LEU A 301 40.89 -35.97 -15.86
N SER A 302 39.61 -36.30 -16.06
CA SER A 302 38.55 -35.98 -15.10
C SER A 302 38.71 -36.73 -13.78
N LEU A 303 39.05 -38.02 -13.81
CA LEU A 303 39.33 -38.81 -12.62
C LEU A 303 40.58 -38.30 -11.90
N ALA A 304 41.63 -37.93 -12.64
CA ALA A 304 42.82 -37.32 -12.05
C ALA A 304 42.48 -36.00 -11.34
N ALA A 305 41.63 -35.16 -11.93
CA ALA A 305 41.19 -33.91 -11.34
C ALA A 305 40.40 -34.09 -10.03
N GLN A 306 39.54 -35.11 -9.95
CA GLN A 306 38.72 -35.36 -8.75
C GLN A 306 39.52 -36.02 -7.61
N LEU A 307 40.39 -36.97 -7.94
CA LEU A 307 41.03 -37.85 -6.96
C LEU A 307 42.39 -37.38 -6.43
N ARG A 308 43.15 -36.65 -7.25
CA ARG A 308 44.54 -36.32 -6.92
C ARG A 308 44.62 -35.16 -5.92
N PRO A 309 45.69 -35.09 -5.10
CA PRO A 309 45.98 -33.91 -4.26
C PRO A 309 45.93 -32.61 -5.05
N ALA A 310 45.46 -31.52 -4.43
CA ALA A 310 45.30 -30.21 -5.06
C ALA A 310 46.56 -29.71 -5.77
N GLN A 311 47.73 -29.89 -5.14
CA GLN A 311 49.03 -29.54 -5.71
C GLN A 311 49.32 -30.26 -7.04
N GLU A 312 48.96 -31.53 -7.14
CA GLU A 312 49.23 -32.34 -8.33
C GLU A 312 48.24 -32.04 -9.46
N VAL A 313 47.00 -31.66 -9.12
CA VAL A 313 46.01 -31.14 -10.07
C VAL A 313 46.48 -29.80 -10.63
N ALA A 314 46.96 -28.87 -9.79
CA ALA A 314 47.56 -27.62 -10.26
C ALA A 314 48.77 -27.87 -11.17
N ALA A 315 49.63 -28.85 -10.84
CA ALA A 315 50.75 -29.25 -11.69
C ALA A 315 50.30 -29.84 -13.04
N LEU A 316 49.20 -30.61 -13.08
CA LEU A 316 48.61 -31.09 -14.34
C LEU A 316 48.17 -29.91 -15.22
N VAL A 317 47.43 -28.95 -14.66
CA VAL A 317 46.97 -27.75 -15.38
C VAL A 317 48.18 -26.96 -15.91
N TRP A 318 49.17 -26.67 -15.06
CA TRP A 318 50.38 -25.95 -15.46
C TRP A 318 51.15 -26.63 -16.60
N LEU A 319 51.33 -27.96 -16.54
CA LEU A 319 52.00 -28.72 -17.60
C LEU A 319 51.19 -28.74 -18.92
N LEU A 320 49.86 -28.86 -18.84
CA LEU A 320 48.99 -28.87 -20.01
C LEU A 320 48.96 -27.52 -20.72
N ARG A 321 48.85 -26.41 -19.96
CA ARG A 321 48.94 -25.04 -20.48
C ARG A 321 50.30 -24.77 -21.13
N GLY A 322 51.40 -25.16 -20.49
CA GLY A 322 52.76 -25.04 -21.04
C GLY A 322 53.01 -25.89 -22.29
N GLY A 323 52.24 -26.97 -22.48
CA GLY A 323 52.28 -27.85 -23.64
C GLY A 323 51.31 -27.51 -24.77
N THR A 324 50.68 -26.33 -24.74
CA THR A 324 49.64 -25.88 -25.70
C THR A 324 48.36 -26.74 -25.77
N ARG A 325 48.12 -27.59 -24.75
CA ARG A 325 46.93 -28.46 -24.64
C ARG A 325 45.87 -27.80 -23.76
N THR A 326 45.40 -26.63 -24.19
CA THR A 326 44.44 -25.81 -23.43
C THR A 326 43.13 -26.55 -23.14
N GLN A 327 42.60 -27.27 -24.12
CA GLN A 327 41.35 -28.01 -23.97
C GLN A 327 41.44 -29.14 -22.91
N ASP A 328 42.60 -29.79 -22.78
CA ASP A 328 42.83 -30.80 -21.73
C ASP A 328 42.87 -30.15 -20.34
N ALA A 329 43.47 -28.96 -20.23
CA ALA A 329 43.47 -28.19 -18.99
C ALA A 329 42.05 -27.74 -18.60
N ASP A 330 41.24 -27.34 -19.57
CA ASP A 330 39.84 -26.94 -19.35
C ASP A 330 38.99 -28.11 -18.81
N ILE A 331 39.18 -29.33 -19.34
CA ILE A 331 38.53 -30.55 -18.83
C ILE A 331 38.95 -30.82 -17.38
N VAL A 332 40.25 -30.70 -17.07
CA VAL A 332 40.75 -30.89 -15.70
C VAL A 332 40.12 -29.87 -14.74
N LEU A 333 40.06 -28.58 -15.10
CA LEU A 333 39.48 -27.54 -14.26
C LEU A 333 37.97 -27.72 -14.07
N LEU A 334 37.24 -28.06 -15.15
CA LEU A 334 35.81 -28.36 -15.08
C LEU A 334 35.54 -29.55 -14.14
N ALA A 335 36.28 -30.65 -14.27
CA ALA A 335 36.13 -31.81 -13.40
C ALA A 335 36.54 -31.52 -11.94
N ALA A 336 37.53 -30.66 -11.73
CA ALA A 336 37.97 -30.22 -10.40
C ALA A 336 36.95 -29.32 -9.70
N SER A 337 36.05 -28.64 -10.43
CA SER A 337 34.98 -27.83 -9.82
C SER A 337 33.97 -28.66 -9.00
N GLY A 338 33.88 -29.97 -9.26
CA GLY A 338 33.02 -30.90 -8.49
C GLY A 338 33.64 -31.42 -7.20
N ARG A 339 34.81 -30.92 -6.79
CA ARG A 339 35.48 -31.33 -5.54
C ARG A 339 34.79 -30.72 -4.31
N ARG A 340 35.12 -31.24 -3.12
CA ARG A 340 34.60 -30.69 -1.87
C ARG A 340 35.12 -29.26 -1.68
N ALA A 341 34.35 -28.45 -0.95
CA ALA A 341 34.66 -27.04 -0.77
C ALA A 341 36.09 -26.77 -0.26
N GLN A 342 36.55 -27.55 0.73
CA GLN A 342 37.91 -27.42 1.25
C GLN A 342 39.00 -27.79 0.21
N ASP A 343 38.74 -28.84 -0.58
CA ASP A 343 39.67 -29.31 -1.62
C ASP A 343 39.79 -28.27 -2.76
N ILE A 344 38.72 -27.48 -3.00
CA ILE A 344 38.74 -26.36 -3.95
C ILE A 344 39.59 -25.20 -3.41
N VAL A 345 39.49 -24.86 -2.13
CA VAL A 345 40.34 -23.82 -1.52
C VAL A 345 41.82 -24.18 -1.63
N GLU A 346 42.18 -25.43 -1.33
CA GLU A 346 43.56 -25.91 -1.48
C GLU A 346 44.04 -25.86 -2.94
N LEU A 347 43.15 -26.14 -3.89
CA LEU A 347 43.45 -26.05 -5.32
C LEU A 347 43.63 -24.61 -5.78
N VAL A 348 42.82 -23.68 -5.30
CA VAL A 348 42.97 -22.24 -5.55
C VAL A 348 44.33 -21.75 -5.05
N ASP A 349 44.73 -22.16 -3.85
CA ASP A 349 46.04 -21.84 -3.28
C ASP A 349 47.19 -22.42 -4.11
N ALA A 350 47.06 -23.66 -4.56
CA ALA A 350 48.05 -24.31 -5.41
C ALA A 350 48.16 -23.66 -6.80
N LEU A 351 47.05 -23.26 -7.41
CA LEU A 351 47.03 -22.58 -8.71
C LEU A 351 47.67 -21.19 -8.63
N HIS A 352 47.39 -20.43 -7.56
CA HIS A 352 48.05 -19.16 -7.27
C HIS A 352 49.56 -19.32 -7.12
N ALA A 353 50.00 -20.36 -6.39
CA ALA A 353 51.43 -20.65 -6.22
C ALA A 353 52.14 -21.01 -7.53
N THR A 354 51.39 -21.32 -8.59
CA THR A 354 51.91 -21.59 -9.94
C THR A 354 51.73 -20.43 -10.93
N ASP A 355 51.37 -19.22 -10.45
CA ASP A 355 51.11 -18.00 -11.24
C ASP A 355 49.99 -18.15 -12.30
N ASN A 356 48.99 -19.01 -12.05
CA ASN A 356 47.89 -19.30 -12.98
C ASN A 356 46.56 -18.68 -12.51
N SER A 357 46.48 -17.35 -12.40
CA SER A 357 45.27 -16.68 -11.90
C SER A 357 44.05 -16.82 -12.82
N GLU A 358 44.25 -16.88 -14.15
CA GLU A 358 43.14 -17.10 -15.10
C GLU A 358 42.47 -18.47 -14.93
N ASP A 359 43.25 -19.50 -14.56
CA ASP A 359 42.71 -20.85 -14.32
C ASP A 359 41.89 -20.92 -13.02
N VAL A 360 42.15 -20.03 -12.05
CA VAL A 360 41.33 -19.89 -10.84
C VAL A 360 39.95 -19.34 -11.18
N ASP A 361 39.90 -18.29 -11.99
CA ASP A 361 38.64 -17.72 -12.48
C ASP A 361 37.85 -18.77 -13.27
N GLN A 362 38.51 -19.58 -14.10
CA GLN A 362 37.84 -20.66 -14.83
C GLN A 362 37.29 -21.75 -13.89
N LEU A 363 38.06 -22.16 -12.88
CA LEU A 363 37.62 -23.14 -11.87
C LEU A 363 36.40 -22.64 -11.09
N LEU A 364 36.46 -21.41 -10.58
CA LEU A 364 35.36 -20.79 -9.84
C LEU A 364 34.17 -20.51 -10.77
N GLY A 365 34.41 -20.20 -12.03
CA GLY A 365 33.38 -19.98 -13.04
C GLY A 365 32.57 -21.24 -13.33
N ALA A 366 33.25 -22.38 -13.44
CA ALA A 366 32.58 -23.68 -13.53
C ALA A 366 31.81 -23.99 -12.24
N ARG A 367 32.36 -23.65 -11.07
CA ARG A 367 31.68 -23.85 -9.79
C ARG A 367 30.40 -23.02 -9.65
N ALA A 368 30.38 -21.81 -10.21
CA ALA A 368 29.22 -20.92 -10.22
C ALA A 368 28.01 -21.49 -10.99
N GLU A 369 28.20 -22.52 -11.82
CA GLU A 369 27.14 -23.19 -12.58
C GLU A 369 26.52 -24.38 -11.83
N CYS A 370 27.08 -24.75 -10.68
CA CYS A 370 26.56 -25.81 -9.83
C CYS A 370 25.33 -25.38 -9.01
N ALA A 371 24.75 -26.32 -8.28
CA ALA A 371 23.63 -26.07 -7.37
C ALA A 371 24.01 -25.06 -6.25
N GLY A 372 23.01 -24.35 -5.72
CA GLY A 372 23.22 -23.27 -4.76
C GLY A 372 23.93 -23.71 -3.47
N ASP A 373 23.68 -24.93 -3.01
CA ASP A 373 24.34 -25.55 -1.85
C ASP A 373 25.84 -25.74 -2.05
N GLU A 374 26.21 -26.20 -3.24
CA GLU A 374 27.58 -26.40 -3.68
C GLU A 374 28.36 -25.08 -3.81
N VAL A 375 27.71 -24.03 -4.31
CA VAL A 375 28.27 -22.67 -4.37
C VAL A 375 28.44 -22.10 -2.96
N ALA A 376 27.38 -22.12 -2.14
CA ALA A 376 27.40 -21.60 -0.78
C ALA A 376 28.48 -22.26 0.09
N ALA A 377 28.70 -23.57 -0.06
CA ALA A 377 29.76 -24.29 0.64
C ALA A 377 31.16 -23.77 0.28
N VAL A 378 31.43 -23.49 -1.00
CA VAL A 378 32.73 -22.95 -1.45
C VAL A 378 32.91 -21.51 -1.02
N VAL A 379 31.87 -20.67 -1.11
CA VAL A 379 31.92 -19.28 -0.64
C VAL A 379 32.23 -19.26 0.87
N LYS A 380 31.60 -20.12 1.66
CA LYS A 380 31.89 -20.26 3.11
C LYS A 380 33.34 -20.70 3.36
N ALA A 381 33.84 -21.68 2.60
CA ALA A 381 35.20 -22.18 2.73
C ALA A 381 36.25 -21.11 2.36
N LEU A 382 36.09 -20.42 1.22
CA LEU A 382 36.97 -19.33 0.78
C LEU A 382 37.00 -18.19 1.80
N ARG A 383 35.83 -17.81 2.35
CA ARG A 383 35.73 -16.78 3.39
C ARG A 383 36.44 -17.21 4.68
N SER A 384 36.31 -18.47 5.08
CA SER A 384 37.02 -19.01 6.25
C SER A 384 38.54 -18.99 6.06
N ALA A 385 39.01 -19.16 4.82
CA ALA A 385 40.40 -19.07 4.42
C ALA A 385 40.88 -17.63 4.11
N GLN A 386 40.04 -16.61 4.36
CA GLN A 386 40.36 -15.18 4.12
C GLN A 386 40.67 -14.85 2.64
N ARG A 387 40.12 -15.62 1.69
CA ARG A 387 40.25 -15.42 0.24
C ARG A 387 39.16 -14.49 -0.29
N VAL A 388 39.28 -13.19 0.04
CA VAL A 388 38.22 -12.19 -0.20
C VAL A 388 37.97 -11.97 -1.69
N THR A 389 39.03 -11.86 -2.50
CA THR A 389 38.93 -11.60 -3.95
C THR A 389 38.17 -12.72 -4.67
N GLU A 390 38.52 -13.96 -4.37
CA GLU A 390 37.93 -15.16 -4.97
C GLU A 390 36.50 -15.37 -4.50
N THR A 391 36.21 -15.06 -3.23
CA THR A 391 34.85 -15.08 -2.68
C THR A 391 33.95 -14.12 -3.44
N GLU A 392 34.40 -12.86 -3.63
CA GLU A 392 33.65 -11.84 -4.36
C GLU A 392 33.47 -12.19 -5.84
N TRP A 393 34.52 -12.71 -6.47
CA TRP A 393 34.47 -13.17 -7.86
C TRP A 393 33.42 -14.28 -8.03
N LEU A 394 33.45 -15.32 -7.18
CA LEU A 394 32.51 -16.45 -7.25
C LEU A 394 31.06 -15.98 -7.05
N MET A 395 30.83 -15.10 -6.07
CA MET A 395 29.50 -14.53 -5.81
C MET A 395 28.98 -13.74 -7.01
N ASN A 396 29.81 -12.89 -7.62
CA ASN A 396 29.40 -12.13 -8.82
C ASN A 396 29.14 -13.06 -10.00
N ALA A 397 30.02 -14.03 -10.25
CA ALA A 397 29.87 -14.99 -11.34
C ALA A 397 28.62 -15.87 -11.20
N ALA A 398 28.19 -16.19 -9.97
CA ALA A 398 26.95 -16.90 -9.68
C ALA A 398 25.72 -16.00 -9.89
N ILE A 399 25.75 -14.77 -9.36
CA ILE A 399 24.67 -13.78 -9.51
C ILE A 399 24.43 -13.45 -10.99
N ASP A 400 25.48 -13.21 -11.76
CA ASP A 400 25.41 -12.85 -13.18
C ASP A 400 24.77 -13.94 -14.05
N ARG A 401 24.63 -15.16 -13.53
CA ARG A 401 24.02 -16.31 -14.22
C ARG A 401 22.59 -16.60 -13.78
N LEU A 402 22.08 -15.95 -12.74
CA LEU A 402 20.70 -16.13 -12.30
C LEU A 402 19.74 -15.58 -13.37
N ARG A 403 18.86 -16.45 -13.89
CA ARG A 403 17.87 -16.11 -14.92
C ARG A 403 16.45 -16.41 -14.51
N THR A 404 16.26 -17.25 -13.50
CA THR A 404 14.94 -17.74 -13.09
C THR A 404 14.76 -17.61 -11.58
N THR A 405 13.52 -17.44 -11.14
CA THR A 405 13.16 -17.38 -9.71
C THR A 405 13.62 -18.61 -8.95
N GLU A 406 13.58 -19.79 -9.58
CA GLU A 406 14.04 -21.06 -8.99
C GLU A 406 15.53 -21.03 -8.67
N GLN A 407 16.37 -20.58 -9.60
CA GLN A 407 17.82 -20.44 -9.38
C GLN A 407 18.14 -19.39 -8.32
N ILE A 408 17.39 -18.28 -8.30
CA ILE A 408 17.56 -17.21 -7.31
C ILE A 408 17.27 -17.74 -5.90
N LEU A 409 16.17 -18.48 -5.74
CA LEU A 409 15.76 -19.06 -4.46
C LEU A 409 16.65 -20.21 -4.03
N ASP A 410 17.15 -21.02 -4.97
CA ASP A 410 18.11 -22.10 -4.68
C ASP A 410 19.39 -21.54 -4.05
N LEU A 411 20.00 -20.54 -4.69
CA LEU A 411 21.22 -19.91 -4.17
C LEU A 411 20.95 -19.10 -2.89
N ALA A 412 19.91 -18.27 -2.85
CA ALA A 412 19.59 -17.47 -1.66
C ALA A 412 19.22 -18.35 -0.45
N GLY A 413 18.46 -19.43 -0.68
CA GLY A 413 18.09 -20.42 0.33
C GLY A 413 19.29 -21.20 0.86
N ALA A 414 20.20 -21.61 -0.02
CA ALA A 414 21.46 -22.24 0.37
C ALA A 414 22.33 -21.31 1.22
N LEU A 415 22.43 -20.02 0.84
CA LEU A 415 23.16 -19.01 1.60
C LEU A 415 22.54 -18.74 2.97
N TRP A 416 21.21 -18.68 3.10
CA TRP A 416 20.56 -18.60 4.42
C TRP A 416 20.85 -19.81 5.29
N SER A 417 20.75 -21.01 4.71
CA SER A 417 21.04 -22.27 5.40
C SER A 417 22.50 -22.35 5.86
N ALA A 418 23.41 -21.67 5.14
CA ALA A 418 24.83 -21.56 5.47
C ALA A 418 25.15 -20.45 6.50
N GLU A 419 24.14 -19.75 7.03
CA GLU A 419 24.23 -18.58 7.93
C GLU A 419 24.82 -17.31 7.27
N MET A 420 24.67 -17.20 5.94
CA MET A 420 25.21 -16.10 5.12
C MET A 420 24.12 -15.13 4.65
N GLY A 421 23.35 -14.58 5.60
CA GLY A 421 22.16 -13.77 5.31
C GLY A 421 22.41 -12.54 4.43
N ALA A 422 23.53 -11.84 4.64
CA ALA A 422 23.88 -10.65 3.84
C ALA A 422 24.16 -11.00 2.36
N ASP A 423 24.73 -12.17 2.10
CA ASP A 423 25.01 -12.65 0.75
C ASP A 423 23.71 -13.10 0.06
N ALA A 424 22.81 -13.75 0.79
CA ALA A 424 21.46 -14.06 0.29
C ALA A 424 20.69 -12.78 -0.07
N ASP A 425 20.78 -11.73 0.75
CA ASP A 425 20.14 -10.44 0.47
C ASP A 425 20.73 -9.76 -0.77
N ARG A 426 22.05 -9.89 -0.97
CA ARG A 426 22.72 -9.42 -2.18
C ARG A 426 22.21 -10.15 -3.42
N VAL A 427 22.02 -11.47 -3.35
CA VAL A 427 21.45 -12.29 -4.44
C VAL A 427 20.03 -11.82 -4.80
N LEU A 428 19.16 -11.69 -3.80
CA LEU A 428 17.79 -11.22 -4.01
C LEU A 428 17.77 -9.82 -4.62
N LYS A 429 18.61 -8.90 -4.12
CA LYS A 429 18.69 -7.53 -4.63
C LYS A 429 19.15 -7.49 -6.09
N ALA A 430 20.14 -8.30 -6.46
CA ALA A 430 20.60 -8.37 -7.85
C ALA A 430 19.51 -8.88 -8.80
N ALA A 431 18.74 -9.87 -8.36
CA ALA A 431 17.63 -10.45 -9.14
C ALA A 431 16.50 -9.46 -9.44
N THR A 432 16.26 -8.45 -8.60
CA THR A 432 15.21 -7.44 -8.82
C THR A 432 15.43 -6.56 -10.06
N THR A 433 16.64 -6.56 -10.62
CA THR A 433 17.02 -5.65 -11.72
C THR A 433 16.71 -6.21 -13.11
N SER A 434 16.34 -7.49 -13.22
CA SER A 434 16.21 -8.21 -14.49
C SER A 434 14.84 -7.99 -15.16
N SER A 435 13.75 -8.12 -14.39
CA SER A 435 12.37 -7.95 -14.87
C SER A 435 11.40 -7.69 -13.71
N LEU A 436 10.43 -6.79 -13.92
CA LEU A 436 9.36 -6.55 -12.95
C LEU A 436 8.42 -7.76 -12.80
N GLU A 437 8.25 -8.58 -13.84
CA GLU A 437 7.45 -9.81 -13.77
C GLU A 437 8.12 -10.88 -12.91
N GLU A 438 9.43 -11.06 -13.07
CA GLU A 438 10.23 -12.00 -12.27
C GLU A 438 10.34 -11.52 -10.83
N THR A 439 10.44 -10.20 -10.62
CA THR A 439 10.40 -9.59 -9.27
C THR A 439 9.08 -9.91 -8.57
N ALA A 440 7.95 -9.81 -9.28
CA ALA A 440 6.65 -10.13 -8.72
C ALA A 440 6.51 -11.64 -8.43
N ARG A 441 7.01 -12.53 -9.29
CA ARG A 441 7.06 -13.99 -9.03
C ARG A 441 7.94 -14.35 -7.84
N LEU A 442 9.09 -13.68 -7.70
CA LEU A 442 9.98 -13.84 -6.56
C LEU A 442 9.30 -13.36 -5.27
N ALA A 443 8.57 -12.25 -5.32
CA ALA A 443 7.76 -11.77 -4.19
C ALA A 443 6.72 -12.82 -3.76
N ASP A 444 6.01 -13.43 -4.71
CA ASP A 444 5.04 -14.50 -4.44
C ASP A 444 5.69 -15.70 -3.75
N ALA A 445 6.83 -16.16 -4.28
CA ALA A 445 7.55 -17.29 -3.69
C ALA A 445 8.05 -16.97 -2.28
N LEU A 446 8.60 -15.78 -2.05
CA LEU A 446 9.05 -15.35 -0.72
C LEU A 446 7.89 -15.22 0.27
N LEU A 447 6.72 -14.75 -0.17
CA LEU A 447 5.53 -14.67 0.66
C LEU A 447 5.09 -16.07 1.12
N VAL A 448 5.10 -17.05 0.21
CA VAL A 448 4.78 -18.47 0.52
C VAL A 448 5.81 -19.07 1.48
N MET A 449 7.09 -18.77 1.28
CA MET A 449 8.17 -19.17 2.18
C MET A 449 8.12 -18.49 3.56
N GLY A 450 7.24 -17.50 3.75
CA GLY A 450 7.09 -16.77 5.01
C GLY A 450 8.09 -15.63 5.22
N GLN A 451 8.89 -15.30 4.19
CA GLN A 451 9.80 -14.15 4.17
C GLN A 451 9.03 -12.86 3.86
N LYS A 452 8.09 -12.50 4.76
CA LYS A 452 7.08 -11.46 4.52
C LYS A 452 7.68 -10.08 4.25
N GLU A 453 8.66 -9.63 5.04
CA GLU A 453 9.24 -8.28 4.89
C GLU A 453 9.88 -8.09 3.51
N LYS A 454 10.64 -9.10 3.05
CA LYS A 454 11.29 -9.09 1.73
C LYS A 454 10.26 -9.18 0.62
N ALA A 455 9.25 -10.04 0.76
CA ALA A 455 8.17 -10.14 -0.21
C ALA A 455 7.45 -8.79 -0.40
N PHE A 456 7.12 -8.09 0.68
CA PHE A 456 6.44 -6.79 0.61
C PHE A 456 7.31 -5.70 -0.03
N GLU A 457 8.62 -5.70 0.21
CA GLU A 457 9.55 -4.81 -0.48
C GLU A 457 9.53 -5.04 -2.00
N LEU A 458 9.55 -6.31 -2.44
CA LEU A 458 9.50 -6.66 -3.85
C LEU A 458 8.15 -6.37 -4.50
N TYR A 459 7.03 -6.58 -3.80
CA TYR A 459 5.70 -6.18 -4.28
C TYR A 459 5.61 -4.68 -4.51
N ARG A 460 6.23 -3.87 -3.64
CA ARG A 460 6.27 -2.41 -3.80
C ARG A 460 7.07 -2.00 -5.05
N GLN A 461 8.19 -2.67 -5.31
CA GLN A 461 9.00 -2.43 -6.50
C GLN A 461 8.29 -2.87 -7.80
N SER A 462 7.44 -3.89 -7.73
CA SER A 462 6.72 -4.47 -8.87
C SER A 462 5.22 -4.10 -8.91
N ALA A 463 4.80 -3.06 -8.18
CA ALA A 463 3.39 -2.71 -8.00
C ALA A 463 2.61 -2.54 -9.32
N ALA A 464 3.26 -2.01 -10.36
CA ALA A 464 2.65 -1.81 -11.68
C ALA A 464 2.32 -3.13 -12.43
N VAL A 465 3.03 -4.22 -12.13
CA VAL A 465 2.74 -5.55 -12.67
C VAL A 465 1.68 -6.24 -11.80
N VAL A 466 1.82 -6.12 -10.48
CA VAL A 466 0.89 -6.70 -9.51
C VAL A 466 -0.52 -6.13 -9.69
N SER A 467 -0.65 -4.83 -9.96
CA SER A 467 -1.93 -4.15 -10.18
C SER A 467 -2.72 -4.64 -11.41
N ARG A 468 -2.08 -5.36 -12.33
CA ARG A 468 -2.70 -5.94 -13.54
C ARG A 468 -3.11 -7.40 -13.37
N ARG A 469 -2.84 -7.99 -12.20
CA ARG A 469 -3.23 -9.38 -11.88
C ARG A 469 -4.75 -9.46 -11.65
N PRO A 470 -5.33 -10.68 -11.65
CA PRO A 470 -6.71 -10.88 -11.23
C PRO A 470 -6.96 -10.28 -9.83
N THR A 471 -8.13 -9.67 -9.63
CA THR A 471 -8.54 -9.04 -8.37
C THR A 471 -8.29 -9.92 -7.14
N ALA A 472 -8.60 -11.22 -7.24
CA ALA A 472 -8.42 -12.16 -6.13
C ALA A 472 -6.96 -12.25 -5.67
N ASP A 473 -5.99 -12.22 -6.59
CA ASP A 473 -4.57 -12.30 -6.26
C ASP A 473 -4.09 -11.00 -5.58
N ILE A 474 -4.55 -9.85 -6.06
CA ILE A 474 -4.23 -8.55 -5.45
C ILE A 474 -4.77 -8.49 -4.02
N VAL A 475 -6.03 -8.89 -3.81
CA VAL A 475 -6.66 -8.88 -2.48
C VAL A 475 -5.95 -9.84 -1.52
N ARG A 476 -5.46 -11.00 -1.99
CA ARG A 476 -4.64 -11.91 -1.17
C ARG A 476 -3.35 -11.25 -0.69
N VAL A 477 -2.66 -10.50 -1.57
CA VAL A 477 -1.43 -9.77 -1.19
C VAL A 477 -1.75 -8.67 -0.18
N LEU A 478 -2.82 -7.89 -0.41
CA LEU A 478 -3.26 -6.85 0.51
C LEU A 478 -3.62 -7.42 1.89
N GLN A 479 -4.34 -8.55 1.92
CA GLN A 479 -4.69 -9.24 3.16
C GLN A 479 -3.43 -9.71 3.90
N ALA A 480 -2.43 -10.24 3.18
CA ALA A 480 -1.18 -10.67 3.78
C ALA A 480 -0.38 -9.50 4.39
N MET A 481 -0.41 -8.33 3.73
CA MET A 481 0.21 -7.09 4.24
C MET A 481 -0.52 -6.56 5.48
N ASP A 482 -1.85 -6.55 5.48
CA ASP A 482 -2.66 -6.11 6.62
C ASP A 482 -2.49 -7.04 7.83
N GLN A 483 -2.46 -8.36 7.61
CA GLN A 483 -2.18 -9.35 8.67
C GLN A 483 -0.78 -9.26 9.25
N ALA A 484 0.15 -8.66 8.52
CA ALA A 484 1.53 -8.45 8.94
C ALA A 484 1.79 -7.04 9.49
N ASP A 485 0.73 -6.23 9.68
CA ASP A 485 0.81 -4.84 10.17
C ASP A 485 1.63 -3.90 9.26
N HIS A 486 1.51 -4.06 7.94
CA HIS A 486 2.12 -3.19 6.92
C HIS A 486 1.09 -2.37 6.12
N PRO A 487 0.26 -1.53 6.77
CA PRO A 487 -0.85 -0.84 6.11
C PRO A 487 -0.39 0.16 5.04
N GLN A 488 0.80 0.73 5.16
CA GLN A 488 1.37 1.68 4.20
C GLN A 488 1.73 1.01 2.87
N ALA A 489 2.35 -0.18 2.90
CA ALA A 489 2.67 -0.93 1.71
C ALA A 489 1.40 -1.40 0.98
N ALA A 490 0.39 -1.84 1.75
CA ALA A 490 -0.92 -2.18 1.22
C ALA A 490 -1.62 -0.97 0.57
N ASP A 491 -1.56 0.20 1.20
CA ASP A 491 -2.09 1.45 0.63
C ASP A 491 -1.43 1.82 -0.69
N GLU A 492 -0.11 1.69 -0.80
CA GLU A 492 0.63 1.98 -2.03
C GLU A 492 0.20 1.06 -3.19
N LEU A 493 0.15 -0.25 -2.94
CA LEU A 493 -0.30 -1.23 -3.93
C LEU A 493 -1.78 -0.98 -4.33
N LEU A 494 -2.62 -0.66 -3.34
CA LEU A 494 -4.04 -0.38 -3.58
C LEU A 494 -4.23 0.88 -4.44
N ARG A 495 -3.47 1.96 -4.20
CA ARG A 495 -3.54 3.17 -5.03
C ARG A 495 -3.14 2.90 -6.47
N GLU A 496 -2.08 2.12 -6.70
CA GLU A 496 -1.64 1.78 -8.04
C GLU A 496 -2.67 0.89 -8.76
N THR A 497 -3.32 -0.01 -8.01
CA THR A 497 -4.43 -0.83 -8.52
C THR A 497 -5.64 0.01 -8.91
N VAL A 498 -6.05 0.96 -8.07
CA VAL A 498 -7.17 1.86 -8.39
C VAL A 498 -6.87 2.74 -9.60
N ARG A 499 -5.62 3.20 -9.78
CA ARG A 499 -5.21 3.94 -10.99
C ARG A 499 -5.29 3.10 -12.26
N ALA A 500 -4.97 1.81 -12.16
CA ALA A 500 -5.10 0.86 -13.28
C ALA A 500 -6.56 0.47 -13.56
N THR A 501 -7.44 0.58 -12.56
CA THR A 501 -8.85 0.22 -12.62
C THR A 501 -9.69 1.42 -13.07
N THR A 502 -10.04 1.48 -14.34
CA THR A 502 -10.64 2.68 -14.93
C THR A 502 -12.14 2.58 -15.19
N THR A 503 -12.72 1.38 -15.15
CA THR A 503 -14.14 1.18 -15.52
C THR A 503 -15.02 0.84 -14.32
N PRO A 504 -16.30 1.29 -14.30
CA PRO A 504 -17.24 0.97 -13.22
C PRO A 504 -17.35 -0.54 -12.89
N PRO A 505 -17.46 -1.46 -13.87
CA PRO A 505 -17.56 -2.89 -13.55
C PRO A 505 -16.32 -3.42 -12.82
N GLN A 506 -15.12 -2.99 -13.23
CA GLN A 506 -13.89 -3.44 -12.58
C GLN A 506 -13.79 -2.92 -11.14
N VAL A 507 -14.22 -1.68 -10.88
CA VAL A 507 -14.25 -1.12 -9.52
C VAL A 507 -15.25 -1.87 -8.64
N GLN A 508 -16.42 -2.22 -9.18
CA GLN A 508 -17.41 -3.04 -8.49
C GLN A 508 -16.84 -4.42 -8.15
N ASP A 509 -16.33 -5.16 -9.14
CA ASP A 509 -15.75 -6.49 -8.94
C ASP A 509 -14.65 -6.45 -7.86
N PHE A 510 -13.83 -5.40 -7.87
CA PHE A 510 -12.79 -5.20 -6.85
C PHE A 510 -13.36 -4.98 -5.44
N CYS A 511 -14.42 -4.17 -5.31
CA CYS A 511 -15.10 -3.97 -4.04
C CYS A 511 -15.79 -5.25 -3.53
N GLU A 512 -16.43 -6.01 -4.41
CA GLU A 512 -17.10 -7.27 -4.07
C GLU A 512 -16.12 -8.29 -3.48
N VAL A 513 -14.94 -8.45 -4.09
CA VAL A 513 -13.90 -9.34 -3.55
C VAL A 513 -13.39 -8.83 -2.20
N LEU A 514 -13.17 -7.52 -2.03
CA LEU A 514 -12.77 -6.95 -0.74
C LEU A 514 -13.81 -7.17 0.37
N TRP A 515 -15.10 -6.99 0.07
CA TRP A 515 -16.18 -7.26 1.01
C TRP A 515 -16.27 -8.74 1.36
N SER A 516 -16.10 -9.64 0.39
CA SER A 516 -16.10 -11.09 0.64
C SER A 516 -14.98 -11.53 1.59
N MET A 517 -13.89 -10.76 1.67
CA MET A 517 -12.74 -10.99 2.53
C MET A 517 -12.80 -10.20 3.86
N GLY A 518 -13.89 -9.47 4.13
CA GLY A 518 -14.07 -8.66 5.34
C GLY A 518 -13.23 -7.37 5.37
N MET A 519 -12.73 -6.90 4.23
CA MET A 519 -11.82 -5.75 4.14
C MET A 519 -12.59 -4.43 3.88
N GLU A 520 -13.57 -4.10 4.73
CA GLU A 520 -14.48 -2.96 4.51
C GLU A 520 -13.75 -1.61 4.38
N SER A 521 -12.77 -1.34 5.24
CA SER A 521 -11.99 -0.09 5.19
C SER A 521 -11.25 0.08 3.87
N ARG A 522 -10.80 -1.03 3.26
CA ARG A 522 -10.07 -1.03 1.99
C ARG A 522 -11.02 -0.78 0.83
N ALA A 523 -12.23 -1.36 0.87
CA ALA A 523 -13.28 -1.08 -0.12
C ALA A 523 -13.70 0.40 -0.08
N GLN A 524 -13.79 1.01 1.10
CA GLN A 524 -14.03 2.45 1.23
C GLN A 524 -12.90 3.27 0.61
N SER A 525 -11.63 2.91 0.84
CA SER A 525 -10.48 3.58 0.20
C SER A 525 -10.55 3.51 -1.32
N VAL A 526 -10.93 2.35 -1.88
CA VAL A 526 -11.13 2.17 -3.33
C VAL A 526 -12.20 3.12 -3.85
N LEU A 527 -13.40 3.12 -3.26
CA LEU A 527 -14.50 4.00 -3.68
C LEU A 527 -14.12 5.47 -3.57
N ARG A 528 -13.40 5.87 -2.51
CA ARG A 528 -12.93 7.24 -2.32
C ARG A 528 -11.96 7.68 -3.42
N TRP A 529 -11.01 6.83 -3.78
CA TRP A 529 -10.03 7.18 -4.82
C TRP A 529 -10.65 7.12 -6.21
N SER A 530 -11.52 6.15 -6.49
CA SER A 530 -12.28 6.06 -7.75
C SER A 530 -13.21 7.26 -7.96
N ALA A 531 -13.81 7.81 -6.89
CA ALA A 531 -14.67 8.99 -6.96
C ALA A 531 -13.99 10.22 -7.61
N THR A 532 -12.67 10.33 -7.46
CA THR A 532 -11.89 11.44 -8.05
C THR A 532 -11.44 11.18 -9.48
N GLY A 533 -11.25 9.91 -9.86
CA GLY A 533 -10.76 9.52 -11.19
C GLY A 533 -11.85 9.32 -12.23
N LEU A 534 -13.07 8.96 -11.82
CA LEU A 534 -14.18 8.67 -12.72
C LEU A 534 -14.92 9.94 -13.18
N THR A 535 -15.45 9.88 -14.40
CA THR A 535 -16.37 10.91 -14.94
C THR A 535 -17.71 10.90 -14.17
N THR A 536 -18.55 11.94 -14.30
CA THR A 536 -19.87 11.92 -13.65
C THR A 536 -20.70 10.72 -14.09
N ALA A 537 -20.77 10.47 -15.39
CA ALA A 537 -21.52 9.35 -15.96
C ALA A 537 -21.03 8.01 -15.40
N ASP A 538 -19.72 7.79 -15.35
CA ASP A 538 -19.14 6.55 -14.82
C ASP A 538 -19.36 6.40 -13.31
N THR A 539 -19.34 7.51 -12.57
CA THR A 539 -19.61 7.50 -11.11
C THR A 539 -21.07 7.11 -10.82
N ILE A 540 -22.00 7.64 -11.62
CA ILE A 540 -23.43 7.28 -11.52
C ILE A 540 -23.63 5.82 -11.92
N ALA A 541 -23.03 5.39 -13.03
CA ALA A 541 -23.09 3.99 -13.48
C ALA A 541 -22.53 3.02 -12.42
N LEU A 542 -21.41 3.35 -11.77
CA LEU A 542 -20.88 2.58 -10.65
C LEU A 542 -21.87 2.53 -9.48
N GLY A 543 -22.47 3.66 -9.13
CA GLY A 543 -23.49 3.74 -8.09
C GLY A 543 -24.72 2.87 -8.38
N ASP A 544 -25.17 2.82 -9.64
CA ASP A 544 -26.30 2.00 -10.06
C ASP A 544 -25.97 0.50 -10.00
N SER A 545 -24.77 0.11 -10.44
CA SER A 545 -24.35 -1.29 -10.36
C SER A 545 -24.14 -1.76 -8.92
N LEU A 546 -23.53 -0.92 -8.05
CA LEU A 546 -23.41 -1.20 -6.61
C LEU A 546 -24.77 -1.33 -5.93
N ARG A 547 -25.76 -0.55 -6.37
CA ARG A 547 -27.13 -0.67 -5.88
C ARG A 547 -27.79 -1.98 -6.33
N ALA A 548 -27.62 -2.35 -7.60
CA ALA A 548 -28.13 -3.61 -8.12
C ALA A 548 -27.56 -4.82 -7.34
N ALA A 549 -26.33 -4.70 -6.85
CA ALA A 549 -25.67 -5.67 -5.96
C ALA A 549 -26.09 -5.56 -4.46
N GLY A 550 -26.92 -4.58 -4.08
CA GLY A 550 -27.44 -4.42 -2.71
C GLY A 550 -26.58 -3.56 -1.77
N HIS A 551 -25.58 -2.85 -2.28
CA HIS A 551 -24.63 -2.06 -1.46
C HIS A 551 -25.03 -0.58 -1.32
N GLU A 552 -26.21 -0.29 -0.76
CA GLU A 552 -26.76 1.08 -0.68
C GLU A 552 -25.90 2.09 0.12
N SER A 553 -25.20 1.62 1.16
CA SER A 553 -24.28 2.43 1.98
C SER A 553 -23.03 2.82 1.19
N ALA A 554 -22.52 1.93 0.34
CA ALA A 554 -21.38 2.17 -0.54
C ALA A 554 -21.71 3.22 -1.61
N VAL A 555 -22.92 3.19 -2.15
CA VAL A 555 -23.41 4.20 -3.12
C VAL A 555 -23.41 5.59 -2.48
N LEU A 556 -23.97 5.72 -1.28
CA LEU A 556 -24.00 6.99 -0.56
C LEU A 556 -22.57 7.49 -0.27
N TYR A 557 -21.68 6.59 0.16
CA TYR A 557 -20.28 6.92 0.40
C TYR A 557 -19.59 7.42 -0.87
N LEU A 558 -19.70 6.69 -1.98
CA LEU A 558 -19.11 7.05 -3.28
C LEU A 558 -19.54 8.45 -3.74
N LEU A 559 -20.85 8.72 -3.76
CA LEU A 559 -21.39 9.99 -4.21
C LEU A 559 -21.00 11.15 -3.28
N ARG A 560 -20.94 10.90 -1.96
CA ARG A 560 -20.45 11.88 -0.99
C ARG A 560 -18.98 12.24 -1.22
N GLN A 561 -18.13 11.25 -1.48
CA GLN A 561 -16.72 11.50 -1.82
C GLN A 561 -16.60 12.26 -3.15
N ALA A 562 -17.37 11.88 -4.17
CA ALA A 562 -17.36 12.54 -5.48
C ALA A 562 -17.81 14.00 -5.40
N ALA A 563 -18.84 14.31 -4.60
CA ALA A 563 -19.31 15.68 -4.40
C ALA A 563 -18.37 16.52 -3.52
N SER A 564 -17.74 15.90 -2.52
CA SER A 564 -16.81 16.59 -1.63
C SER A 564 -15.47 16.93 -2.30
N LEU A 565 -14.98 16.06 -3.19
CA LEU A 565 -13.65 16.19 -3.80
C LEU A 565 -13.71 16.67 -5.26
N GLY A 566 -14.89 16.66 -5.88
CA GLY A 566 -15.08 16.99 -7.30
C GLY A 566 -15.45 18.46 -7.57
N PRO A 567 -15.46 18.85 -8.86
CA PRO A 567 -15.94 20.15 -9.30
C PRO A 567 -17.45 20.32 -9.04
N ILE A 568 -17.86 21.58 -8.89
CA ILE A 568 -19.15 21.97 -8.31
C ILE A 568 -20.33 21.62 -9.23
N GLU A 569 -20.13 21.68 -10.53
CA GLU A 569 -21.13 21.39 -11.56
C GLU A 569 -21.66 19.97 -11.42
N ARG A 570 -20.79 19.02 -11.07
CA ARG A 570 -21.13 17.59 -10.89
C ARG A 570 -22.06 17.34 -9.71
N ILE A 571 -22.07 18.22 -8.70
CA ILE A 571 -22.88 18.05 -7.48
C ILE A 571 -24.36 18.01 -7.84
N SER A 572 -24.79 18.87 -8.78
CA SER A 572 -26.17 18.92 -9.24
C SER A 572 -26.61 17.63 -9.93
N GLU A 573 -25.74 17.07 -10.78
CA GLU A 573 -25.96 15.80 -11.49
C GLU A 573 -26.09 14.64 -10.50
N PHE A 574 -25.26 14.60 -9.45
CA PHE A 574 -25.37 13.58 -8.41
C PHE A 574 -26.65 13.71 -7.57
N ILE A 575 -27.09 14.93 -7.28
CA ILE A 575 -28.35 15.18 -6.57
C ILE A 575 -29.53 14.71 -7.41
N ASP A 576 -29.53 15.00 -8.71
CA ASP A 576 -30.59 14.58 -9.62
C ASP A 576 -30.58 13.07 -9.81
N ALA A 577 -29.41 12.45 -9.98
CA ALA A 577 -29.27 11.00 -10.05
C ALA A 577 -29.83 10.31 -8.80
N LEU A 578 -29.57 10.84 -7.59
CA LEU A 578 -30.15 10.34 -6.34
C LEU A 578 -31.68 10.50 -6.27
N ARG A 579 -32.23 11.55 -6.87
CA ARG A 579 -33.68 11.79 -6.88
C ARG A 579 -34.40 10.87 -7.86
N GLU A 580 -33.88 10.70 -9.07
CA GLU A 580 -34.38 9.76 -10.07
C GLU A 580 -34.35 8.32 -9.55
N ALA A 581 -33.30 8.03 -8.79
CA ALA A 581 -33.11 6.80 -8.02
C ALA A 581 -34.09 6.56 -6.87
N GLY A 582 -35.00 7.48 -6.57
CA GLY A 582 -35.95 7.37 -5.45
C GLY A 582 -35.37 7.70 -4.07
N ARG A 583 -34.19 8.35 -4.00
CA ARG A 583 -33.48 8.73 -2.77
C ARG A 583 -33.36 10.26 -2.58
N PRO A 584 -34.48 11.00 -2.54
CA PRO A 584 -34.44 12.47 -2.44
C PRO A 584 -33.87 12.98 -1.12
N VAL A 585 -33.96 12.20 -0.03
CA VAL A 585 -33.40 12.55 1.29
C VAL A 585 -31.87 12.57 1.22
N ASP A 586 -31.28 11.58 0.56
CA ASP A 586 -29.83 11.49 0.40
C ASP A 586 -29.28 12.57 -0.52
N GLY A 587 -30.00 12.93 -1.59
CA GLY A 587 -29.65 14.09 -2.41
C GLY A 587 -29.65 15.40 -1.61
N ASN A 588 -30.62 15.57 -0.69
CA ASN A 588 -30.60 16.74 0.20
C ASN A 588 -29.45 16.69 1.20
N ARG A 589 -29.11 15.49 1.71
CA ARG A 589 -27.98 15.31 2.63
C ARG A 589 -26.65 15.64 1.95
N LEU A 590 -26.48 15.23 0.70
CA LEU A 590 -25.31 15.57 -0.12
C LEU A 590 -25.14 17.09 -0.25
N LEU A 591 -26.24 17.80 -0.49
CA LEU A 591 -26.25 19.26 -0.57
C LEU A 591 -25.90 19.93 0.77
N THR A 592 -26.37 19.37 1.90
CA THR A 592 -25.99 19.87 3.23
C THR A 592 -24.53 19.57 3.56
N ASP A 593 -23.98 18.44 3.12
CA ASP A 593 -22.56 18.09 3.33
C ASP A 593 -21.63 19.02 2.55
N VAL A 594 -22.06 19.51 1.39
CA VAL A 594 -21.32 20.53 0.62
C VAL A 594 -21.21 21.84 1.39
N ALA A 595 -22.13 22.10 2.34
CA ALA A 595 -22.03 23.24 3.24
C ALA A 595 -20.88 23.14 4.25
N ASP A 596 -19.97 22.15 4.16
CA ASP A 596 -18.68 22.08 4.87
C ASP A 596 -17.45 22.38 3.96
N ARG A 597 -17.65 22.59 2.64
CA ARG A 597 -16.56 22.93 1.69
C ARG A 597 -15.99 24.34 1.86
N PRO A 598 -14.83 24.68 1.26
CA PRO A 598 -14.35 26.06 1.23
C PRO A 598 -15.44 27.06 0.78
N ILE A 599 -15.46 28.24 1.38
CA ILE A 599 -16.53 29.24 1.17
C ILE A 599 -16.68 29.65 -0.30
N ALA A 600 -15.56 29.71 -1.03
CA ALA A 600 -15.55 29.99 -2.45
C ALA A 600 -16.40 28.97 -3.24
N ASP A 601 -16.27 27.68 -2.92
CA ASP A 601 -17.02 26.61 -3.57
C ASP A 601 -18.51 26.68 -3.24
N VAL A 602 -18.83 26.99 -1.98
CA VAL A 602 -20.24 27.16 -1.54
C VAL A 602 -20.89 28.33 -2.28
N ALA A 603 -20.19 29.46 -2.42
CA ALA A 603 -20.69 30.63 -3.14
C ALA A 603 -20.86 30.34 -4.64
N GLU A 604 -19.94 29.60 -5.24
CA GLU A 604 -20.02 29.21 -6.66
C GLU A 604 -21.17 28.24 -6.92
N LEU A 605 -21.35 27.21 -6.08
CA LEU A 605 -22.51 26.30 -6.19
C LEU A 605 -23.82 27.07 -6.04
N TRP A 606 -23.86 28.00 -5.09
CA TRP A 606 -25.02 28.83 -4.86
C TRP A 606 -25.38 29.64 -6.12
N CYS A 607 -24.41 30.33 -6.73
CA CYS A 607 -24.63 31.11 -7.95
C CYS A 607 -25.08 30.21 -9.11
N TRP A 608 -24.48 29.02 -9.23
CA TRP A 608 -24.87 28.05 -10.24
C TRP A 608 -26.32 27.61 -10.06
N LEU A 609 -26.74 27.28 -8.84
CA LEU A 609 -28.12 26.89 -8.52
C LEU A 609 -29.12 28.01 -8.83
N GLU A 610 -28.75 29.26 -8.57
CA GLU A 610 -29.56 30.44 -8.89
C GLU A 610 -29.76 30.61 -10.40
N GLN A 611 -28.67 30.56 -11.16
CA GLN A 611 -28.71 30.69 -12.63
C GLN A 611 -29.56 29.60 -13.29
N HIS A 612 -29.63 28.41 -12.70
CA HIS A 612 -30.41 27.27 -13.19
C HIS A 612 -31.81 27.17 -12.55
N GLY A 613 -32.26 28.17 -11.79
CA GLY A 613 -33.63 28.25 -11.24
C GLY A 613 -33.92 27.26 -10.12
N ARG A 614 -32.91 26.69 -9.46
CA ARG A 614 -33.05 25.67 -8.40
C ARG A 614 -33.18 26.29 -7.02
N THR A 615 -34.20 27.15 -6.85
CA THR A 615 -34.42 27.97 -5.66
C THR A 615 -34.50 27.17 -4.35
N ARG A 616 -35.16 26.00 -4.36
CA ARG A 616 -35.25 25.15 -3.15
C ARG A 616 -33.92 24.58 -2.69
N ASP A 617 -33.05 24.21 -3.62
CA ASP A 617 -31.74 23.65 -3.30
C ASP A 617 -30.77 24.75 -2.87
N ARG A 618 -30.82 25.89 -3.57
CA ARG A 618 -30.14 27.12 -3.17
C ARG A 618 -30.46 27.52 -1.72
N ASP A 619 -31.75 27.56 -1.36
CA ASP A 619 -32.18 27.94 -0.01
C ASP A 619 -31.76 26.91 1.04
N ARG A 620 -31.77 25.62 0.69
CA ARG A 620 -31.26 24.55 1.57
C ARG A 620 -29.76 24.66 1.82
N LEU A 621 -28.98 24.96 0.79
CA LEU A 621 -27.54 25.17 0.92
C LEU A 621 -27.26 26.36 1.85
N LEU A 622 -27.97 27.48 1.68
CA LEU A 622 -27.86 28.63 2.59
C LEU A 622 -28.23 28.26 4.03
N ASN A 623 -29.36 27.58 4.23
CA ASN A 623 -29.80 27.15 5.55
C ASN A 623 -28.79 26.20 6.22
N ALA A 624 -28.11 25.35 5.45
CA ALA A 624 -27.07 24.47 5.98
C ALA A 624 -25.83 25.24 6.47
N THR A 625 -25.51 26.39 5.86
CA THR A 625 -24.41 27.26 6.33
C THR A 625 -24.72 27.98 7.64
N ALA A 626 -25.97 27.91 8.15
CA ALA A 626 -26.32 28.45 9.46
C ALA A 626 -25.52 27.81 10.62
N ALA A 627 -25.02 26.58 10.43
CA ALA A 627 -24.16 25.91 11.43
C ALA A 627 -22.72 26.44 11.45
N ARG A 628 -22.30 27.24 10.47
CA ARG A 628 -20.93 27.79 10.39
C ARG A 628 -20.72 28.98 11.32
N SER A 629 -19.45 29.31 11.55
CA SER A 629 -19.05 30.48 12.33
C SER A 629 -19.56 31.78 11.68
N PRO A 630 -19.80 32.86 12.45
CA PRO A 630 -20.17 34.16 11.87
C PRO A 630 -19.13 34.70 10.87
N GLY A 631 -17.84 34.41 11.10
CA GLY A 631 -16.75 34.78 10.19
C GLY A 631 -16.87 34.07 8.83
N ASP A 632 -17.18 32.77 8.81
CA ASP A 632 -17.42 32.04 7.55
C ASP A 632 -18.66 32.57 6.83
N ARG A 633 -19.70 32.94 7.58
CA ARG A 633 -20.91 33.55 7.00
C ARG A 633 -20.61 34.94 6.40
N ALA A 634 -19.76 35.74 7.04
CA ALA A 634 -19.32 37.02 6.52
C ALA A 634 -18.48 36.86 5.23
N ALA A 635 -17.58 35.89 5.19
CA ALA A 635 -16.83 35.56 3.99
C ALA A 635 -17.73 34.98 2.87
N LEU A 636 -18.80 34.25 3.20
CA LEU A 636 -19.80 33.82 2.21
C LEU A 636 -20.59 35.01 1.64
N LEU A 637 -21.06 35.91 2.51
CA LEU A 637 -21.72 37.15 2.11
C LEU A 637 -20.82 37.98 1.18
N GLN A 638 -19.53 38.09 1.51
CA GLN A 638 -18.52 38.72 0.68
C GLN A 638 -18.41 38.06 -0.71
N ALA A 639 -18.26 36.73 -0.74
CA ALA A 639 -18.09 35.97 -1.98
C ALA A 639 -19.31 36.07 -2.90
N LEU A 640 -20.53 36.15 -2.34
CA LEU A 640 -21.77 36.36 -3.08
C LEU A 640 -21.90 37.81 -3.58
N HIS A 641 -21.54 38.80 -2.75
CA HIS A 641 -21.59 40.20 -3.13
C HIS A 641 -20.61 40.54 -4.25
N ALA A 642 -19.39 39.97 -4.21
CA ALA A 642 -18.41 40.08 -5.29
C ALA A 642 -18.92 39.55 -6.64
N ARG A 643 -19.91 38.65 -6.61
CA ARG A 643 -20.58 38.08 -7.78
C ARG A 643 -21.90 38.80 -8.13
N GLY A 644 -22.22 39.91 -7.47
CA GLY A 644 -23.39 40.73 -7.75
C GLY A 644 -24.69 40.28 -7.06
N HIS A 645 -24.61 39.37 -6.09
CA HIS A 645 -25.77 38.88 -5.36
C HIS A 645 -25.87 39.49 -3.96
N ALA A 646 -27.06 39.95 -3.57
CA ALA A 646 -27.36 40.44 -2.23
C ALA A 646 -28.19 39.39 -1.47
N HIS A 647 -27.74 39.01 -0.27
CA HIS A 647 -28.44 38.02 0.56
C HIS A 647 -28.67 38.53 1.97
N ASP A 648 -29.85 39.11 2.17
CA ASP A 648 -30.28 39.65 3.46
C ASP A 648 -30.46 38.54 4.51
N ASP A 649 -30.75 37.31 4.08
CA ASP A 649 -30.90 36.13 4.96
C ASP A 649 -29.62 35.80 5.74
N LEU A 650 -28.44 36.14 5.20
CA LEU A 650 -27.15 35.95 5.87
C LEU A 650 -26.83 37.07 6.85
N LEU A 651 -27.50 38.23 6.76
CA LEU A 651 -27.21 39.39 7.61
C LEU A 651 -27.70 39.18 9.04
N THR A 652 -28.88 38.58 9.24
CA THR A 652 -29.49 38.41 10.57
C THR A 652 -28.63 37.56 11.52
N PRO A 653 -28.12 36.37 11.12
CA PRO A 653 -27.29 35.53 11.99
C PRO A 653 -25.92 36.14 12.31
N ILE A 654 -25.38 36.99 11.43
CA ILE A 654 -24.11 37.70 11.65
C ILE A 654 -24.34 38.90 12.58
N ALA A 655 -25.40 39.69 12.32
CA ALA A 655 -25.73 40.88 13.10
C ALA A 655 -26.07 40.57 14.57
N LEU A 656 -26.74 39.44 14.83
CA LEU A 656 -27.13 39.01 16.17
C LEU A 656 -26.05 38.19 16.90
N ALA A 657 -24.87 38.01 16.30
CA ALA A 657 -23.75 37.31 16.94
C ALA A 657 -23.22 38.07 18.18
N PRO A 658 -22.45 37.42 19.07
CA PRO A 658 -21.71 38.09 20.15
C PRO A 658 -20.83 39.25 19.62
N THR A 659 -20.60 40.29 20.44
CA THR A 659 -19.87 41.51 20.03
C THR A 659 -18.52 41.20 19.39
N GLU A 660 -17.75 40.27 19.99
CA GLU A 660 -16.41 39.90 19.54
C GLU A 660 -16.43 39.25 18.14
N GLU A 661 -17.37 38.33 17.90
CA GLU A 661 -17.52 37.63 16.62
C GLU A 661 -18.04 38.57 15.51
N LEU A 662 -18.93 39.51 15.87
CA LEU A 662 -19.41 40.56 14.96
C LEU A 662 -18.28 41.52 14.58
N LEU A 663 -17.48 41.99 15.54
CA LEU A 663 -16.31 42.84 15.27
C LEU A 663 -15.28 42.14 14.40
N SER A 664 -14.99 40.86 14.68
CA SER A 664 -14.09 40.05 13.86
C SER A 664 -14.63 39.93 12.42
N SER A 665 -15.93 39.68 12.25
CA SER A 665 -16.56 39.61 10.93
C SER A 665 -16.48 40.94 10.15
N LEU A 666 -16.73 42.07 10.83
CA LEU A 666 -16.63 43.41 10.26
C LEU A 666 -15.18 43.76 9.90
N GLN A 667 -14.22 43.37 10.74
CA GLN A 667 -12.80 43.54 10.47
C GLN A 667 -12.35 42.76 9.24
N THR A 668 -12.74 41.48 9.11
CA THR A 668 -12.43 40.67 7.92
C THR A 668 -13.00 41.30 6.65
N LEU A 669 -14.24 41.79 6.69
CA LEU A 669 -14.84 42.48 5.55
C LEU A 669 -14.08 43.75 5.16
N ARG A 670 -13.54 44.48 6.15
CA ARG A 670 -12.75 45.69 5.93
C ARG A 670 -11.37 45.38 5.37
N GLU A 671 -10.67 44.38 5.91
CA GLU A 671 -9.34 43.95 5.45
C GLU A 671 -9.35 43.48 3.99
N HIS A 672 -10.49 42.97 3.51
CA HIS A 672 -10.70 42.60 2.11
C HIS A 672 -11.39 43.70 1.27
N HIS A 673 -11.51 44.94 1.76
CA HIS A 673 -12.11 46.09 1.08
C HIS A 673 -13.61 45.95 0.71
N HIS A 674 -14.38 45.08 1.38
CA HIS A 674 -15.82 44.89 1.16
C HIS A 674 -16.68 45.79 2.05
N HIS A 675 -16.43 47.09 1.97
CA HIS A 675 -17.05 48.11 2.80
C HIS A 675 -18.58 48.19 2.68
N HIS A 676 -19.15 47.88 1.50
CA HIS A 676 -20.61 47.84 1.30
C HIS A 676 -21.30 46.72 2.09
N ALA A 677 -20.66 45.54 2.21
CA ALA A 677 -21.19 44.44 3.00
C ALA A 677 -21.15 44.77 4.50
N ALA A 678 -20.06 45.38 4.98
CA ALA A 678 -19.93 45.83 6.37
C ALA A 678 -20.98 46.92 6.71
N ALA A 679 -21.15 47.92 5.84
CA ALA A 679 -22.18 48.94 6.00
C ALA A 679 -23.60 48.35 5.96
N GLY A 680 -23.84 47.35 5.11
CA GLY A 680 -25.09 46.60 5.03
C GLY A 680 -25.42 45.84 6.33
N LEU A 681 -24.43 45.17 6.92
CA LEU A 681 -24.56 44.49 8.22
C LEU A 681 -24.92 45.44 9.36
N LEU A 682 -24.23 46.58 9.47
CA LEU A 682 -24.50 47.58 10.51
C LEU A 682 -25.89 48.22 10.33
N ARG A 683 -26.29 48.46 9.08
CA ARG A 683 -27.63 48.97 8.74
C ARG A 683 -28.71 47.96 9.11
N HIS A 684 -28.47 46.67 8.84
CA HIS A 684 -29.37 45.59 9.19
C HIS A 684 -29.51 45.43 10.71
N LEU A 685 -28.40 45.44 11.45
CA LEU A 685 -28.38 45.42 12.91
C LEU A 685 -29.21 46.57 13.51
N ALA A 686 -29.03 47.78 13.01
CA ALA A 686 -29.78 48.95 13.46
C ALA A 686 -31.30 48.86 13.19
N ARG A 687 -31.71 48.13 12.15
CA ARG A 687 -33.12 47.95 11.75
C ARG A 687 -33.81 46.78 12.45
N VAL A 688 -33.12 45.66 12.60
CA VAL A 688 -33.69 44.41 13.12
C VAL A 688 -33.82 44.45 14.65
N ASP A 689 -32.79 44.94 15.35
CA ASP A 689 -32.81 45.04 16.81
C ASP A 689 -32.07 46.29 17.29
N ALA A 690 -32.79 47.41 17.33
CA ALA A 690 -32.27 48.69 17.79
C ALA A 690 -31.77 48.65 19.25
N THR A 691 -32.28 47.73 20.07
CA THR A 691 -31.89 47.61 21.49
C THR A 691 -30.53 46.93 21.58
N THR A 692 -30.36 45.80 20.90
CA THR A 692 -29.07 45.11 20.80
C THR A 692 -28.04 45.98 20.10
N ALA A 693 -28.41 46.68 19.02
CA ALA A 693 -27.53 47.62 18.33
C ALA A 693 -27.03 48.75 19.24
N ALA A 694 -27.88 49.29 20.12
CA ALA A 694 -27.47 50.33 21.08
C ALA A 694 -26.53 49.78 22.17
N GLN A 695 -26.71 48.52 22.60
CA GLN A 695 -25.79 47.84 23.51
C GLN A 695 -24.43 47.60 22.84
N ARG A 696 -24.43 47.07 21.60
CA ARG A 696 -23.21 46.83 20.81
C ARG A 696 -22.45 48.12 20.52
N LEU A 697 -23.15 49.24 20.31
CA LEU A 697 -22.51 50.55 20.14
C LEU A 697 -21.67 50.93 21.36
N ALA A 698 -22.17 50.71 22.57
CA ALA A 698 -21.41 50.98 23.79
C ALA A 698 -20.17 50.07 23.91
N ASP A 699 -20.30 48.80 23.51
CA ASP A 699 -19.17 47.88 23.47
C ASP A 699 -18.12 48.31 22.43
N PHE A 700 -18.54 48.72 21.22
CA PHE A 700 -17.63 49.17 20.16
C PHE A 700 -16.86 50.43 20.58
N GLU A 701 -17.51 51.36 21.29
CA GLU A 701 -16.87 52.57 21.81
C GLU A 701 -15.89 52.28 22.97
N ALA A 702 -16.00 51.13 23.63
CA ALA A 702 -15.11 50.71 24.71
C ALA A 702 -13.84 50.00 24.20
N VAL A 703 -13.80 49.56 22.94
CA VAL A 703 -12.62 48.92 22.33
C VAL A 703 -11.60 50.00 21.93
N PRO A 704 -10.35 49.94 22.43
CA PRO A 704 -9.32 50.97 22.17
C PRO A 704 -8.69 50.90 20.77
N ASP A 705 -9.26 50.13 19.84
CA ASP A 705 -8.75 49.92 18.48
C ASP A 705 -9.35 50.96 17.50
N ASP A 706 -8.49 51.59 16.69
CA ASP A 706 -8.88 52.51 15.60
C ASP A 706 -9.85 51.83 14.62
N GLY A 707 -9.78 50.50 14.55
CA GLY A 707 -10.70 49.68 13.82
C GLY A 707 -12.16 49.93 14.21
N ALA A 708 -12.55 49.52 15.41
CA ALA A 708 -13.94 49.53 15.89
C ALA A 708 -14.57 50.94 15.97
N SER A 709 -13.73 51.99 16.04
CA SER A 709 -14.15 53.39 16.04
C SER A 709 -14.97 53.75 14.79
N MET A 710 -14.60 53.21 13.61
CA MET A 710 -15.32 53.47 12.36
C MET A 710 -16.69 52.78 12.35
N GLU A 711 -16.76 51.51 12.74
CA GLU A 711 -18.03 50.78 12.81
C GLU A 711 -18.97 51.36 13.87
N ALA A 712 -18.44 51.83 15.02
CA ALA A 712 -19.19 52.56 16.03
C ALA A 712 -19.79 53.87 15.49
N LEU A 713 -19.00 54.65 14.73
CA LEU A 713 -19.46 55.87 14.08
C LEU A 713 -20.60 55.58 13.09
N ILE A 714 -20.42 54.60 12.20
CA ILE A 714 -21.43 54.22 11.20
C ILE A 714 -22.71 53.68 11.88
N LEU A 715 -22.59 52.81 12.89
CA LEU A 715 -23.73 52.26 13.61
C LEU A 715 -24.51 53.33 14.40
N ARG A 716 -23.80 54.25 15.05
CA ARG A 716 -24.40 55.42 15.72
C ARG A 716 -25.21 56.29 14.76
N ILE A 717 -24.69 56.51 13.56
CA ILE A 717 -25.40 57.25 12.51
C ILE A 717 -26.65 56.48 12.06
N TYR A 718 -26.55 55.17 11.82
CA TYR A 718 -27.71 54.34 11.44
C TYR A 718 -28.79 54.25 12.53
N LEU A 719 -28.43 54.17 13.81
CA LEU A 719 -29.40 54.17 14.92
C LEU A 719 -30.16 55.50 15.04
N ARG A 720 -29.53 56.61 14.64
CA ARG A 720 -30.20 57.91 14.55
C ARG A 720 -31.10 58.00 13.32
N GLN A 721 -30.74 57.35 12.21
CA GLN A 721 -31.56 57.25 11.00
C GLN A 721 -32.83 56.40 11.21
N GLY A 722 -32.76 55.34 12.03
CA GLY A 722 -33.87 54.39 12.30
C GLY A 722 -35.11 54.95 13.02
N ARG A 723 -35.29 56.27 13.05
CA ARG A 723 -36.45 56.95 13.65
C ARG A 723 -37.25 57.85 12.69
N GLY A 724 -36.93 57.93 11.40
CA GLY A 724 -37.76 58.70 10.46
C GLY A 724 -37.38 58.52 8.99
N ASP A 725 -38.40 58.40 8.15
CA ASP A 725 -38.30 58.49 6.68
C ASP A 725 -37.86 59.91 6.25
N ASP A 726 -37.03 59.92 5.23
CA ASP A 726 -36.74 61.00 4.28
C ASP A 726 -36.06 62.33 4.71
N SER A 727 -34.95 62.57 4.01
CA SER A 727 -34.50 63.87 3.50
C SER A 727 -34.00 64.94 4.48
N THR A 728 -32.87 64.67 5.14
CA THR A 728 -31.66 65.53 5.22
C THR A 728 -30.83 65.07 6.43
N LEU A 729 -29.65 64.48 6.17
CA LEU A 729 -28.71 64.14 7.23
C LEU A 729 -28.28 65.43 7.97
N SER A 730 -28.73 65.62 9.20
CA SER A 730 -28.15 66.62 10.10
C SER A 730 -27.23 65.89 11.07
N LEU A 731 -25.98 65.66 10.64
CA LEU A 731 -24.92 65.16 11.53
C LEU A 731 -24.61 66.25 12.58
N ASP A 732 -24.49 65.83 13.84
CA ASP A 732 -24.04 66.73 14.90
C ASP A 732 -22.57 67.14 14.68
N GLN A 733 -22.13 68.18 15.38
CA GLN A 733 -20.78 68.71 15.23
C GLN A 733 -19.71 67.66 15.60
N LYS A 734 -20.03 66.77 16.56
CA LYS A 734 -19.13 65.73 17.04
C LYS A 734 -18.91 64.62 16.00
N ASP A 735 -19.97 64.19 15.31
CA ASP A 735 -19.90 63.21 14.22
C ASP A 735 -19.14 63.78 13.01
N LYS A 736 -19.35 65.07 12.69
CA LYS A 736 -18.60 65.77 11.62
C LYS A 736 -17.10 65.86 11.94
N GLU A 737 -16.76 66.16 13.19
CA GLU A 737 -15.38 66.17 13.67
C GLU A 737 -14.75 64.77 13.66
N ALA A 738 -15.52 63.74 14.05
CA ALA A 738 -15.08 62.35 14.00
C ALA A 738 -14.83 61.86 12.57
N ILE A 739 -15.71 62.16 11.61
CA ILE A 739 -15.50 61.88 10.18
C ILE A 739 -14.22 62.56 9.71
N ARG A 740 -14.01 63.84 10.07
CA ARG A 740 -12.80 64.58 9.69
C ARG A 740 -11.54 63.97 10.27
N ALA A 741 -11.57 63.50 11.52
CA ALA A 741 -10.44 62.83 12.17
C ALA A 741 -10.03 61.56 11.40
N HIS A 742 -10.99 60.71 11.00
CA HIS A 742 -10.68 59.47 10.26
C HIS A 742 -10.21 59.74 8.82
N VAL A 743 -10.74 60.78 8.17
CA VAL A 743 -10.40 61.13 6.77
C VAL A 743 -9.03 61.83 6.65
N THR A 744 -8.54 62.49 7.71
CA THR A 744 -7.31 63.33 7.67
C THR A 744 -6.20 62.89 8.64
N GLY A 745 -6.53 62.19 9.72
CA GLY A 745 -5.64 61.92 10.86
C GLY A 745 -4.76 60.67 10.77
N HIS A 746 -4.96 59.82 9.76
CA HIS A 746 -4.31 58.50 9.65
C HIS A 746 -3.32 58.40 8.47
N PRO A 747 -2.45 57.38 8.41
CA PRO A 747 -1.66 57.06 7.22
C PRO A 747 -2.54 56.87 5.98
N LEU A 748 -1.97 57.09 4.78
CA LEU A 748 -2.70 57.18 3.52
C LEU A 748 -3.64 55.98 3.26
N GLN A 749 -3.19 54.76 3.53
CA GLN A 749 -4.00 53.55 3.32
C GLN A 749 -5.25 53.53 4.22
N GLN A 750 -5.08 53.80 5.52
CA GLN A 750 -6.19 53.86 6.49
C GLN A 750 -7.19 54.98 6.15
N ARG A 751 -6.72 56.10 5.58
CA ARG A 751 -7.60 57.17 5.11
C ARG A 751 -8.48 56.72 3.93
N VAL A 752 -7.90 55.99 2.98
CA VAL A 752 -8.64 55.48 1.81
C VAL A 752 -9.65 54.42 2.23
N ASP A 753 -9.29 53.54 3.16
CA ASP A 753 -10.22 52.55 3.72
C ASP A 753 -11.36 53.21 4.51
N ALA A 754 -11.05 54.26 5.29
CA ALA A 754 -12.06 55.04 6.02
C ALA A 754 -13.02 55.78 5.07
N MET A 755 -12.50 56.41 4.02
CA MET A 755 -13.33 57.05 2.98
C MET A 755 -14.20 56.01 2.27
N SER A 756 -13.65 54.85 1.92
CA SER A 756 -14.40 53.76 1.30
C SER A 756 -15.53 53.25 2.19
N ALA A 757 -15.28 53.10 3.50
CA ALA A 757 -16.29 52.71 4.49
C ALA A 757 -17.44 53.73 4.62
N LEU A 758 -17.11 55.02 4.70
CA LEU A 758 -18.09 56.10 4.83
C LEU A 758 -18.91 56.28 3.55
N CYS A 759 -18.28 56.25 2.38
CA CYS A 759 -18.96 56.29 1.08
C CYS A 759 -19.87 55.07 0.90
N ALA A 760 -19.41 53.87 1.27
CA ALA A 760 -20.22 52.66 1.25
C ALA A 760 -21.44 52.73 2.19
N ALA A 761 -21.35 53.50 3.27
CA ALA A 761 -22.45 53.80 4.17
C ALA A 761 -23.40 54.90 3.65
N GLY A 762 -23.12 55.51 2.49
CA GLY A 762 -23.91 56.59 1.89
C GLY A 762 -23.63 57.97 2.50
N LEU A 763 -22.43 58.18 3.05
CA LEU A 763 -22.03 59.44 3.71
C LEU A 763 -21.12 60.32 2.83
N ASP A 764 -21.13 60.12 1.51
CA ASP A 764 -20.27 60.82 0.54
C ASP A 764 -20.30 62.35 0.69
N ALA A 765 -21.51 62.89 0.93
CA ALA A 765 -21.75 64.32 1.13
C ALA A 765 -21.02 64.93 2.34
N TYR A 766 -20.55 64.11 3.29
CA TYR A 766 -19.80 64.52 4.48
C TYR A 766 -18.32 64.20 4.40
N VAL A 767 -17.92 63.27 3.52
CA VAL A 767 -16.52 62.97 3.24
C VAL A 767 -15.88 64.07 2.40
N GLU A 768 -16.57 64.60 1.38
CA GLU A 768 -16.02 65.66 0.52
C GLU A 768 -15.62 66.93 1.29
N PRO A 769 -16.44 67.47 2.23
CA PRO A 769 -16.07 68.64 3.01
C PRO A 769 -14.97 68.34 4.05
N ALA A 770 -14.85 67.10 4.52
CA ALA A 770 -13.83 66.70 5.48
C ALA A 770 -12.41 66.71 4.89
N LEU A 771 -12.29 66.48 3.58
CA LEU A 771 -11.02 66.60 2.83
C LEU A 771 -10.57 68.06 2.65
N HIS A 772 -11.45 69.04 2.89
CA HIS A 772 -11.15 70.45 2.69
C HIS A 772 -10.11 70.96 3.70
N GLY A 773 -9.02 71.53 3.19
CA GLY A 773 -7.98 72.16 4.02
C GLY A 773 -7.01 71.19 4.67
N ASP A 774 -6.91 69.95 4.20
CA ASP A 774 -5.87 69.03 4.66
C ASP A 774 -4.49 69.44 4.14
N THR A 775 -3.70 70.07 5.03
CA THR A 775 -2.36 70.55 4.70
C THR A 775 -1.35 69.45 4.38
N SER A 776 -1.61 68.19 4.77
CA SER A 776 -0.71 67.06 4.52
C SER A 776 -0.65 66.67 3.03
N LEU A 777 -1.74 66.90 2.29
CA LEU A 777 -1.87 66.61 0.86
C LEU A 777 -1.51 67.83 -0.02
N MET A 778 -1.00 68.92 0.54
CA MET A 778 -0.64 70.13 -0.22
C MET A 778 0.65 69.95 -1.06
N ARG A 779 1.43 68.90 -0.83
CA ARG A 779 2.64 68.57 -1.64
C ARG A 779 2.26 67.66 -2.81
N THR A 780 2.90 67.87 -3.96
CA THR A 780 2.56 67.18 -5.23
C THR A 780 2.65 65.65 -5.13
N ARG A 781 3.64 65.13 -4.41
CA ARG A 781 3.86 63.67 -4.28
C ARG A 781 2.83 62.95 -3.39
N PRO A 782 2.59 63.34 -2.13
CA PRO A 782 1.52 62.74 -1.30
C PRO A 782 0.12 62.86 -1.92
N MET A 783 -0.14 63.96 -2.64
CA MET A 783 -1.41 64.15 -3.35
C MET A 783 -1.57 63.18 -4.52
N LEU A 784 -0.50 62.96 -5.30
CA LEU A 784 -0.53 61.99 -6.39
C LEU A 784 -0.71 60.57 -5.86
N GLU A 785 0.03 60.21 -4.79
CA GLU A 785 -0.12 58.93 -4.09
C GLU A 785 -1.57 58.72 -3.60
N CYS A 786 -2.21 59.77 -3.06
CA CYS A 786 -3.61 59.73 -2.63
C CYS A 786 -4.62 59.62 -3.79
N LEU A 787 -4.43 60.38 -4.87
CA LEU A 787 -5.30 60.32 -6.05
C LEU A 787 -5.22 58.97 -6.75
N THR A 788 -4.03 58.37 -6.82
CA THR A 788 -3.85 57.00 -7.34
C THR A 788 -4.59 55.98 -6.48
N ALA A 789 -4.47 56.08 -5.14
CA ALA A 789 -5.17 55.17 -4.24
C ALA A 789 -6.71 55.33 -4.30
N LEU A 790 -7.22 56.57 -4.38
CA LEU A 790 -8.64 56.84 -4.58
C LEU A 790 -9.16 56.33 -5.93
N HIS A 791 -8.35 56.43 -6.98
CA HIS A 791 -8.68 55.90 -8.30
C HIS A 791 -8.76 54.37 -8.28
N GLN A 792 -7.79 53.71 -7.65
CA GLN A 792 -7.80 52.26 -7.46
C GLN A 792 -9.01 51.79 -6.63
N ALA A 793 -9.44 52.57 -5.65
CA ALA A 793 -10.65 52.32 -4.86
C ALA A 793 -11.96 52.77 -5.55
N SER A 794 -11.91 53.26 -6.80
CA SER A 794 -13.07 53.79 -7.55
C SER A 794 -13.83 54.95 -6.88
N LEU A 795 -13.21 55.66 -5.94
CA LEU A 795 -13.78 56.81 -5.22
C LEU A 795 -13.62 58.12 -6.00
N THR A 796 -14.25 58.18 -7.18
CA THR A 796 -14.13 59.31 -8.12
C THR A 796 -14.63 60.64 -7.54
N GLY A 797 -15.69 60.61 -6.72
CA GLY A 797 -16.22 61.81 -6.02
C GLY A 797 -15.21 62.43 -5.06
N CYS A 798 -14.57 61.61 -4.22
CA CYS A 798 -13.52 62.05 -3.30
C CYS A 798 -12.30 62.60 -4.04
N ALA A 799 -11.90 61.96 -5.15
CA ALA A 799 -10.79 62.43 -5.99
C ALA A 799 -11.11 63.80 -6.62
N HIS A 800 -12.32 63.99 -7.15
CA HIS A 800 -12.77 65.27 -7.68
C HIS A 800 -12.85 66.36 -6.59
N ALA A 801 -13.29 66.01 -5.38
CA ALA A 801 -13.32 66.95 -4.25
C ALA A 801 -11.91 67.42 -3.86
N LEU A 802 -10.93 66.51 -3.83
CA LEU A 802 -9.52 66.84 -3.54
C LEU A 802 -8.92 67.75 -4.62
N ILE A 803 -9.16 67.47 -5.90
CA ILE A 803 -8.69 68.30 -7.01
C ILE A 803 -9.33 69.70 -6.96
N ARG A 804 -10.63 69.77 -6.68
CA ARG A 804 -11.35 71.04 -6.50
C ARG A 804 -10.79 71.87 -5.35
N ASP A 805 -10.40 71.22 -4.24
CA ASP A 805 -9.77 71.92 -3.13
C ASP A 805 -8.38 72.44 -3.50
N THR A 806 -7.54 71.62 -4.12
CA THR A 806 -6.17 71.99 -4.48
C THR A 806 -6.11 73.15 -5.49
N ALA A 807 -7.10 73.26 -6.38
CA ALA A 807 -7.27 74.39 -7.28
C ALA A 807 -7.50 75.73 -6.55
N ARG A 808 -8.05 75.70 -5.32
CA ARG A 808 -8.30 76.90 -4.51
C ARG A 808 -7.05 77.42 -3.80
N TRP A 809 -6.09 76.55 -3.49
CA TRP A 809 -4.95 76.88 -2.62
C TRP A 809 -3.59 76.95 -3.33
N LYS A 810 -3.41 76.32 -4.50
CA LYS A 810 -2.16 76.35 -5.28
C LYS A 810 -2.10 77.54 -6.23
N THR A 811 -0.89 78.06 -6.48
CA THR A 811 -0.68 79.05 -7.55
C THR A 811 -0.98 78.44 -8.92
N ALA A 812 -1.43 79.26 -9.89
CA ALA A 812 -1.79 78.78 -11.23
C ALA A 812 -0.67 78.02 -11.95
N GLU A 813 0.59 78.33 -11.65
CA GLU A 813 1.77 77.64 -12.17
C GLU A 813 1.98 76.27 -11.50
N SER A 814 1.85 76.20 -10.18
CA SER A 814 1.93 74.93 -9.43
C SER A 814 0.77 73.99 -9.73
N PHE A 815 -0.42 74.52 -10.02
CA PHE A 815 -1.59 73.75 -10.43
C PHE A 815 -1.45 73.22 -11.87
N ARG A 816 -0.86 73.99 -12.79
CA ARG A 816 -0.50 73.51 -14.13
C ARG A 816 0.58 72.43 -14.11
N ALA A 817 1.56 72.54 -13.21
CA ALA A 817 2.55 71.49 -12.98
C ALA A 817 1.91 70.19 -12.47
N LEU A 818 0.91 70.30 -11.58
CA LEU A 818 0.12 69.16 -11.12
C LEU A 818 -0.62 68.46 -12.27
N ILE A 819 -1.29 69.22 -13.14
CA ILE A 819 -2.02 68.67 -14.30
C ILE A 819 -1.09 67.82 -15.18
N ARG A 820 0.13 68.30 -15.46
CA ARG A 820 1.13 67.53 -16.22
C ARG A 820 1.54 66.25 -15.49
N THR A 821 1.77 66.33 -14.18
CA THR A 821 2.10 65.13 -13.40
C THR A 821 0.96 64.12 -13.29
N LEU A 822 -0.31 64.54 -13.41
CA LEU A 822 -1.46 63.64 -13.47
C LEU A 822 -1.56 62.94 -14.84
N ASP A 823 -1.27 63.66 -15.94
CA ASP A 823 -1.17 63.07 -17.28
C ASP A 823 -0.05 62.03 -17.35
N ASP A 824 1.12 62.33 -16.76
CA ASP A 824 2.28 61.43 -16.74
C ASP A 824 2.06 60.19 -15.84
N ALA A 825 1.07 60.21 -14.95
CA ALA A 825 0.78 59.15 -13.98
C ALA A 825 -0.43 58.27 -14.33
N ASP A 826 -0.88 58.29 -15.60
CA ASP A 826 -2.02 57.53 -16.11
C ASP A 826 -3.38 57.90 -15.45
N LEU A 827 -3.47 59.12 -14.91
CA LEU A 827 -4.68 59.67 -14.27
C LEU A 827 -5.37 60.72 -15.17
N GLY A 828 -5.45 60.44 -16.48
CA GLY A 828 -5.89 61.38 -17.52
C GLY A 828 -7.30 61.95 -17.33
N ALA A 829 -8.25 61.14 -16.82
CA ALA A 829 -9.61 61.60 -16.54
C ALA A 829 -9.66 62.70 -15.46
N TYR A 830 -8.78 62.59 -14.45
CA TYR A 830 -8.66 63.58 -13.39
C TYR A 830 -7.87 64.81 -13.84
N ALA A 831 -6.88 64.65 -14.74
CA ALA A 831 -6.18 65.76 -15.37
C ALA A 831 -7.14 66.60 -16.24
N GLU A 832 -8.06 65.96 -16.97
CA GLU A 832 -9.10 66.64 -17.72
C GLU A 832 -10.04 67.44 -16.81
N TYR A 833 -10.52 66.83 -15.71
CA TYR A 833 -11.30 67.53 -14.70
C TYR A 833 -10.53 68.74 -14.10
N ALA A 834 -9.25 68.58 -13.77
CA ALA A 834 -8.41 69.68 -13.29
C ALA A 834 -8.23 70.82 -14.32
N ARG A 835 -8.13 70.51 -15.63
CA ARG A 835 -8.07 71.53 -16.69
C ARG A 835 -9.36 72.35 -16.77
N THR A 836 -10.53 71.73 -16.54
CA THR A 836 -11.81 72.48 -16.51
C THR A 836 -11.82 73.54 -15.40
N LEU A 837 -11.23 73.22 -14.25
CA LEU A 837 -11.09 74.15 -13.12
C LEU A 837 -10.05 75.26 -13.40
N SER A 838 -8.94 74.94 -14.08
CA SER A 838 -7.89 75.92 -14.41
C SER A 838 -8.32 76.98 -15.43
N LYS A 839 -9.28 76.68 -16.32
CA LYS A 839 -9.80 77.66 -17.31
C LYS A 839 -10.60 78.80 -16.66
N GLY A 840 -10.99 78.67 -15.39
CA GLY A 840 -11.71 79.69 -14.62
C GLY A 840 -10.83 80.66 -13.81
N GLN A 841 -9.49 80.54 -13.85
CA GLN A 841 -8.56 81.42 -13.12
C GLN A 841 -7.65 82.19 -14.09
N GLU A 842 -7.99 83.43 -14.44
CA GLU A 842 -7.10 84.37 -15.16
C GLU A 842 -6.11 85.08 -14.20
N PRO A 843 -4.88 85.43 -14.63
CA PRO A 843 -3.88 86.10 -13.80
C PRO A 843 -3.92 87.65 -13.89
N VAL A 844 -3.70 88.32 -12.76
CA VAL A 844 -3.38 89.77 -12.65
C VAL A 844 -1.91 90.00 -13.08
N PRO A 845 -1.56 91.05 -13.87
CA PRO A 845 -0.20 91.21 -14.40
C PRO A 845 0.71 91.98 -13.43
N THR A 846 1.93 91.48 -13.23
CA THR A 846 3.07 92.27 -12.72
C THR A 846 4.18 92.31 -13.76
N THR A 847 4.61 93.52 -14.08
CA THR A 847 5.59 93.94 -15.09
C THR A 847 7.03 93.82 -14.57
N GLU A 848 7.90 93.08 -15.26
CA GLU A 848 9.31 93.44 -15.55
C GLU A 848 9.99 92.38 -16.45
N PRO A 849 10.93 92.75 -17.34
CA PRO A 849 11.46 91.86 -18.39
C PRO A 849 12.75 91.12 -17.98
N PRO A 850 13.05 89.94 -18.55
CA PRO A 850 14.28 89.19 -18.26
C PRO A 850 15.46 89.56 -19.19
N PRO A 851 16.72 89.34 -18.76
CA PRO A 851 17.93 89.54 -19.59
C PRO A 851 18.24 88.32 -20.50
N PRO A 852 19.12 88.46 -21.52
CA PRO A 852 19.10 87.63 -22.73
C PRO A 852 19.94 86.34 -22.66
N ALA A 853 19.54 85.37 -23.48
CA ALA A 853 20.08 84.02 -23.60
C ALA A 853 21.44 83.91 -24.36
N ARG A 854 22.19 82.84 -24.09
CA ARG A 854 23.28 82.32 -24.96
C ARG A 854 23.38 80.77 -24.91
N PRO A 855 24.01 80.14 -25.91
CA PRO A 855 23.41 79.03 -26.68
C PRO A 855 23.99 77.63 -26.41
N SER A 856 23.39 76.66 -27.11
CA SER A 856 23.44 75.20 -27.03
C SER A 856 24.66 74.46 -27.62
N ALA A 857 24.88 73.24 -27.06
CA ALA A 857 25.41 71.99 -27.67
C ALA A 857 26.95 71.89 -27.90
N PRO A 858 27.62 70.70 -27.85
CA PRO A 858 27.25 69.49 -28.61
C PRO A 858 27.46 68.10 -27.91
N PRO A 859 27.14 66.98 -28.59
CA PRO A 859 27.04 65.64 -28.01
C PRO A 859 28.24 64.73 -28.34
N SER A 860 28.37 63.59 -27.66
CA SER A 860 29.24 62.50 -28.10
C SER A 860 28.68 61.11 -27.75
N THR A 861 28.78 60.25 -28.75
CA THR A 861 28.22 58.91 -28.96
C THR A 861 29.12 57.79 -28.34
N PRO A 862 28.73 56.49 -28.42
CA PRO A 862 28.92 55.49 -27.36
C PRO A 862 29.94 54.39 -27.72
N LEU A 863 30.37 53.56 -26.77
CA LEU A 863 31.04 52.29 -27.05
C LEU A 863 30.83 51.20 -25.95
N LYS A 864 30.10 50.15 -26.38
CA LYS A 864 30.27 48.69 -26.21
C LYS A 864 30.90 48.04 -24.94
N ALA A 865 30.07 47.18 -24.33
CA ALA A 865 30.20 45.71 -24.16
C ALA A 865 31.38 45.05 -23.40
N SER A 866 31.05 44.25 -22.37
CA SER A 866 31.58 42.90 -22.06
C SER A 866 30.87 42.35 -20.79
N ARG A 867 30.05 41.28 -20.91
CA ARG A 867 30.31 39.83 -20.71
C ARG A 867 30.37 39.35 -19.23
N TRP A 868 29.33 38.59 -18.86
CA TRP A 868 29.26 37.31 -18.12
C TRP A 868 29.92 37.18 -16.72
N ASN A 869 29.17 36.99 -15.61
CA ASN A 869 28.52 35.76 -15.04
C ASN A 869 29.44 35.04 -13.99
N PRO A 870 29.02 34.03 -13.20
CA PRO A 870 28.17 33.97 -11.97
C PRO A 870 28.80 33.21 -10.75
N PHE A 871 28.02 33.05 -9.65
CA PHE A 871 28.17 32.15 -8.47
C PHE A 871 29.29 32.51 -7.44
N ARG A 872 29.15 32.32 -6.12
CA ARG A 872 28.58 31.18 -5.36
C ARG A 872 28.44 31.47 -3.85
N ALA A 873 27.44 30.83 -3.25
CA ALA A 873 27.39 30.19 -1.92
C ALA A 873 27.43 31.01 -0.59
N GLN A 874 26.36 30.77 0.19
CA GLN A 874 26.23 30.73 1.66
C GLN A 874 27.37 29.94 2.36
N PRO A 875 27.58 30.10 3.68
CA PRO A 875 26.62 29.71 4.75
C PRO A 875 25.73 30.83 5.28
#